data_AF-A0A953KPM1-F1
#
_entry.id   AF-A0A953KPM1-F1
#
_cell.length_a   1.000
_cell.length_b   1.000
_cell.length_c   1.000
_cell.angle_alpha   90.00
_cell.angle_beta   90.00
_cell.angle_gamma   90.00
#
_symmetry.space_group_name_H-M   'P 1'
#
loop_
_entity.id
_entity.type
_entity.pdbx_description
1 polymer ?
#
loop_
_entity_poly.entity_id
_entity_poly.type
_entity_poly.pdbx_seq_one_letter_code
_entity_poly.pdbx_strand_id
1 'polypeptide(L)'
;MKRNDLLTLVILFFLLAAVTNSVLAAEWMSGLNASFWAMVFGLLAGTALAFSSFSGWTAHITSGIYGLFTIILIGATHPTVDQALGWRERVFALAGKVLEWIRAAATNGTSRETVIFALLLSALFWMLGYFAAWYSFRTRRIWHVLLPAGVTIMSNLFYYGGSRDMNLYLVIFAVCALTLLAHSHLSDREDVWLRDRVRVGRGLRVTFTVAALLIGGMALMAGRIVPDMASSPQAIDFFTAASGPYGEFLARFNRLFSNLKNYNVRPTDYYASSFTLGGPRNLPPEPVMEIDAPIGFRYYWRATSFDYYDGASWTSSFTNTREVPANDQNIKVPDYLERTPVRISVALLRGSDSVYVPGQPLRSSVPTQARFRRAEDDSLDFLQLKVPVPLLPGNRYDAVGAMSTARDVDLRGVNTGSLPREMQQRYLEVPANVPERVRRTAIGITQPYTNSYDKAKAIETWLRTNITYDDQLEAPPPGVEASDYILFTTRRAYCNYYATAMIMMLRSVGIPARMSTGYAIGMVDQDTPDQDFGKYRIRVSDSHTWPEVFFPGYGWVEFEPTAGQPELDRAAAEAYTGEPNPDFPDNGVPSTPKDRDTLDDELESLRTARREGFGVLAPVADLITGFEDFFASASPSIPYALALIALVLLIWLALRIAETRGIANLPPVRKAYYMLSRWATWLGIGGENTPYEQADQLIARAPAAAQPVRDLTTLYVEERFGGKTRTDIRTEMDAENAWKRTRGQLRAAWLRVRVLGRMKRR
;
A
#
# COMPACT_ATOMS: atom_id res chain seq x y z
N MET A 1 16.34 -30.00 -16.17
CA MET A 1 17.02 -29.08 -15.24
C MET A 1 18.42 -29.63 -14.99
N LYS A 2 19.47 -28.87 -15.27
CA LYS A 2 20.87 -29.25 -14.99
C LYS A 2 21.17 -29.05 -13.50
N ARG A 3 22.24 -29.67 -12.97
CA ARG A 3 22.68 -29.49 -11.57
C ARG A 3 22.89 -28.02 -11.20
N ASN A 4 23.32 -27.20 -12.15
CA ASN A 4 23.56 -25.77 -11.95
C ASN A 4 22.25 -24.98 -11.82
N ASP A 5 21.20 -25.39 -12.54
CA ASP A 5 19.89 -24.74 -12.46
C ASP A 5 19.24 -24.96 -11.08
N LEU A 6 19.52 -26.11 -10.43
CA LEU A 6 19.08 -26.39 -9.06
C LEU A 6 19.72 -25.45 -8.04
N LEU A 7 21.01 -25.17 -8.18
CA LEU A 7 21.71 -24.23 -7.29
C LEU A 7 21.14 -22.81 -7.42
N THR A 8 20.90 -22.35 -8.66
CA THR A 8 20.24 -21.06 -8.91
C THR A 8 18.84 -21.03 -8.31
N LEU A 9 18.04 -22.11 -8.44
CA LEU A 9 16.71 -22.19 -7.85
C LEU A 9 16.76 -22.08 -6.31
N VAL A 10 17.73 -22.74 -5.67
CA VAL A 10 17.93 -22.65 -4.22
C VAL A 10 18.30 -21.23 -3.79
N ILE A 11 19.20 -20.55 -4.51
CA ILE A 11 19.56 -19.15 -4.23
C ILE A 11 18.33 -18.24 -4.38
N LEU A 12 17.53 -18.43 -5.44
CA LEU A 12 16.30 -17.66 -5.65
C LEU A 12 15.28 -17.89 -4.53
N PHE A 13 15.14 -19.13 -4.06
CA PHE A 13 14.26 -19.45 -2.93
C PHE A 13 14.69 -18.70 -1.66
N PHE A 14 15.98 -18.76 -1.28
CA PHE A 14 16.46 -18.06 -0.09
C PHE A 14 16.40 -16.53 -0.23
N LEU A 15 16.69 -16.01 -1.42
CA LEU A 15 16.55 -14.58 -1.72
C LEU A 15 15.11 -14.11 -1.49
N LEU A 16 14.13 -14.79 -2.09
CA LEU A 16 12.72 -14.43 -1.95
C LEU A 16 12.17 -14.75 -0.57
N ALA A 17 12.61 -15.83 0.07
CA ALA A 17 12.25 -16.16 1.44
C ALA A 17 12.73 -15.09 2.42
N ALA A 18 13.91 -14.49 2.23
CA ALA A 18 14.33 -13.34 3.02
C ALA A 18 13.38 -12.16 2.86
N VAL A 19 13.00 -11.81 1.63
CA VAL A 19 12.03 -10.73 1.36
C VAL A 19 10.69 -11.03 2.01
N THR A 20 10.11 -12.20 1.77
CA THR A 20 8.78 -12.56 2.32
C THR A 20 8.79 -12.66 3.83
N ASN A 21 9.79 -13.32 4.43
CA ASN A 21 9.87 -13.43 5.88
C ASN A 21 10.15 -12.08 6.56
N SER A 22 10.83 -11.12 5.91
CA SER A 22 10.95 -9.77 6.46
C SER A 22 9.57 -9.10 6.64
N VAL A 23 8.66 -9.31 5.68
CA VAL A 23 7.28 -8.77 5.74
C VAL A 23 6.44 -9.53 6.76
N LEU A 24 6.60 -10.85 6.88
CA LEU A 24 5.91 -11.64 7.92
C LEU A 24 6.40 -11.28 9.33
N ALA A 25 7.71 -11.12 9.51
CA ALA A 25 8.32 -10.76 10.79
C ALA A 25 7.94 -9.35 11.26
N ALA A 26 7.57 -8.46 10.33
CA ALA A 26 7.06 -7.14 10.63
C ALA A 26 5.65 -7.16 11.27
N GLU A 27 4.91 -8.26 11.15
CA GLU A 27 3.59 -8.46 11.78
C GLU A 27 2.59 -7.31 11.51
N TRP A 28 2.60 -6.76 10.30
CA TRP A 28 1.68 -5.71 9.84
C TRP A 28 0.21 -6.04 10.14
N MET A 29 -0.15 -7.33 10.04
CA MET A 29 -1.42 -7.90 10.50
C MET A 29 -1.25 -9.40 10.77
N SER A 30 -2.22 -10.00 11.47
CA SER A 30 -2.29 -11.45 11.63
C SER A 30 -2.66 -12.14 10.31
N GLY A 31 -2.29 -13.42 10.14
CA GLY A 31 -2.73 -14.23 8.99
C GLY A 31 -1.93 -14.07 7.68
N LEU A 32 -0.83 -13.31 7.65
CA LEU A 32 -0.02 -13.13 6.44
C LEU A 32 0.78 -14.37 6.00
N ASN A 33 0.84 -15.44 6.81
CA ASN A 33 1.63 -16.64 6.54
C ASN A 33 1.33 -17.29 5.17
N ALA A 34 0.11 -17.12 4.66
CA ALA A 34 -0.29 -17.64 3.35
C ALA A 34 0.50 -16.99 2.19
N SER A 35 0.98 -15.77 2.35
CA SER A 35 1.79 -15.07 1.35
C SER A 35 3.15 -15.73 1.10
N PHE A 36 3.70 -16.46 2.09
CA PHE A 36 4.88 -17.31 1.88
C PHE A 36 4.62 -18.40 0.85
N TRP A 37 3.47 -19.05 0.95
CA TRP A 37 3.08 -20.10 0.00
C TRP A 37 2.80 -19.55 -1.39
N ALA A 38 2.23 -18.34 -1.50
CA ALA A 38 2.09 -17.66 -2.78
C ALA A 38 3.46 -17.45 -3.47
N MET A 39 4.49 -17.04 -2.71
CA MET A 39 5.86 -16.94 -3.22
C MET A 39 6.39 -18.28 -3.72
N VAL A 40 6.25 -19.35 -2.92
CA VAL A 40 6.75 -20.69 -3.27
C VAL A 40 6.07 -21.23 -4.52
N PHE A 41 4.73 -21.15 -4.59
CA PHE A 41 3.99 -21.63 -5.76
C PHE A 41 4.28 -20.76 -7.00
N GLY A 42 4.42 -19.45 -6.84
CA GLY A 42 4.87 -18.56 -7.91
C GLY A 42 6.25 -18.97 -8.45
N LEU A 43 7.21 -19.26 -7.57
CA LEU A 43 8.56 -19.71 -7.95
C LEU A 43 8.55 -21.05 -8.69
N LEU A 44 7.75 -22.01 -8.20
CA LEU A 44 7.59 -23.33 -8.84
C LEU A 44 6.92 -23.20 -10.22
N ALA A 45 5.84 -22.42 -10.31
CA ALA A 45 5.14 -22.15 -11.56
C ALA A 45 6.05 -21.43 -12.57
N GLY A 46 6.80 -20.43 -12.12
CA GLY A 46 7.78 -19.71 -12.94
C GLY A 46 8.88 -20.64 -13.45
N THR A 47 9.37 -21.55 -12.60
CA THR A 47 10.40 -22.52 -12.99
C THR A 47 9.86 -23.49 -14.05
N ALA A 48 8.67 -24.06 -13.82
CA ALA A 48 8.02 -24.95 -14.78
C ALA A 48 7.77 -24.27 -16.13
N LEU A 49 7.27 -23.03 -16.11
CA LEU A 49 6.96 -22.27 -17.31
C LEU A 49 8.23 -21.77 -18.03
N ALA A 50 9.29 -21.43 -17.30
CA ALA A 50 10.57 -21.04 -17.90
C ALA A 50 11.17 -22.15 -18.76
N PHE A 51 11.12 -23.40 -18.28
CA PHE A 51 11.57 -24.59 -19.01
C PHE A 51 10.54 -25.15 -20.01
N SER A 52 9.34 -24.61 -20.04
CA SER A 52 8.30 -25.06 -20.97
C SER A 52 8.56 -24.58 -22.40
N SER A 53 7.92 -25.24 -23.36
CA SER A 53 7.90 -24.82 -24.78
C SER A 53 6.93 -23.68 -25.06
N PHE A 54 6.24 -23.14 -24.04
CA PHE A 54 5.29 -22.05 -24.22
C PHE A 54 5.99 -20.79 -24.76
N SER A 55 5.29 -20.04 -25.59
CA SER A 55 5.70 -18.68 -25.94
C SER A 55 5.67 -17.80 -24.68
N GLY A 56 6.44 -16.70 -24.68
CA GLY A 56 6.47 -15.78 -23.52
C GLY A 56 5.09 -15.32 -23.10
N TRP A 57 4.30 -14.83 -24.06
CA TRP A 57 2.92 -14.42 -23.85
C TRP A 57 2.04 -15.50 -23.23
N THR A 58 2.06 -16.72 -23.80
CA THR A 58 1.27 -17.84 -23.26
C THR A 58 1.71 -18.24 -21.86
N ALA A 59 3.00 -18.17 -21.54
CA ALA A 59 3.50 -18.47 -20.20
C ALA A 59 3.02 -17.43 -19.17
N HIS A 60 3.05 -16.14 -19.52
CA HIS A 60 2.57 -15.06 -18.65
C HIS A 60 1.07 -15.20 -18.37
N ILE A 61 0.24 -15.42 -19.40
CA ILE A 61 -1.20 -15.66 -19.22
C ILE A 61 -1.45 -16.89 -18.33
N THR A 62 -0.75 -17.99 -18.59
CA THR A 62 -0.89 -19.21 -17.79
C THR A 62 -0.57 -18.94 -16.33
N SER A 63 0.52 -18.23 -16.05
CA SER A 63 0.88 -17.85 -14.68
C SER A 63 -0.15 -16.93 -14.04
N GLY A 64 -0.72 -15.99 -14.79
CA GLY A 64 -1.77 -15.10 -14.28
C GLY A 64 -3.02 -15.87 -13.85
N ILE A 65 -3.46 -16.87 -14.62
CA ILE A 65 -4.62 -17.71 -14.29
C ILE A 65 -4.36 -18.52 -13.02
N TYR A 66 -3.22 -19.22 -12.93
CA TYR A 66 -2.88 -19.98 -11.74
C TYR A 66 -2.66 -19.08 -10.52
N GLY A 67 -2.05 -17.92 -10.71
CA GLY A 67 -1.85 -16.94 -9.65
C GLY A 67 -3.17 -16.44 -9.11
N LEU A 68 -4.09 -16.03 -9.98
CA LEU A 68 -5.43 -15.60 -9.58
C LEU A 68 -6.16 -16.70 -8.79
N PHE A 69 -6.10 -17.95 -9.25
CA PHE A 69 -6.68 -19.08 -8.53
C PHE A 69 -6.06 -19.26 -7.13
N THR A 70 -4.73 -19.22 -7.02
CA THR A 70 -4.03 -19.33 -5.73
C THR A 70 -4.36 -18.19 -4.79
N ILE A 71 -4.44 -16.96 -5.30
CA ILE A 71 -4.78 -15.76 -4.53
C ILE A 71 -6.23 -15.84 -4.01
N ILE A 72 -7.19 -16.25 -4.85
CA ILE A 72 -8.58 -16.48 -4.43
C ILE A 72 -8.65 -17.56 -3.35
N LEU A 73 -7.88 -18.65 -3.50
CA LEU A 73 -7.81 -19.71 -2.49
C LEU A 73 -7.31 -19.17 -1.14
N ILE A 74 -6.22 -18.40 -1.16
CA ILE A 74 -5.68 -17.77 0.04
C ILE A 74 -6.74 -16.87 0.69
N GLY A 75 -7.39 -15.99 -0.07
CA GLY A 75 -8.43 -15.10 0.46
C GLY A 75 -9.65 -15.82 1.01
N ALA A 76 -10.15 -16.83 0.29
CA ALA A 76 -11.32 -17.60 0.70
C ALA A 76 -11.05 -18.42 1.97
N THR A 77 -9.79 -18.79 2.22
CA THR A 77 -9.37 -19.46 3.46
C THR A 77 -8.93 -18.50 4.57
N HIS A 78 -8.92 -17.19 4.32
CA HIS A 78 -8.50 -16.21 5.30
C HIS A 78 -9.49 -16.16 6.49
N PRO A 79 -9.02 -16.04 7.75
CA PRO A 79 -9.89 -16.11 8.94
C PRO A 79 -11.01 -15.07 8.99
N THR A 80 -10.87 -13.95 8.28
CA THR A 80 -11.89 -12.89 8.22
C THR A 80 -13.03 -13.17 7.24
N VAL A 81 -12.92 -14.23 6.44
CA VAL A 81 -14.03 -14.77 5.66
C VAL A 81 -14.69 -15.85 6.52
N ASP A 82 -16.00 -15.79 6.69
CA ASP A 82 -16.74 -16.76 7.51
C ASP A 82 -16.45 -18.20 7.04
N GLN A 83 -15.82 -18.96 7.93
CA GLN A 83 -15.36 -20.31 7.64
C GLN A 83 -16.50 -21.34 7.64
N ALA A 84 -17.66 -21.00 8.21
CA ALA A 84 -18.86 -21.83 8.22
C ALA A 84 -19.56 -21.86 6.84
N LEU A 85 -19.28 -20.88 5.98
CA LEU A 85 -19.80 -20.82 4.62
C LEU A 85 -19.17 -21.90 3.72
N GLY A 86 -19.96 -22.42 2.78
CA GLY A 86 -19.48 -23.30 1.72
C GLY A 86 -18.53 -22.57 0.76
N TRP A 87 -17.69 -23.33 0.05
CA TRP A 87 -16.64 -22.78 -0.82
C TRP A 87 -17.14 -21.72 -1.80
N ARG A 88 -18.33 -21.94 -2.39
CA ARG A 88 -18.96 -21.00 -3.31
C ARG A 88 -19.30 -19.68 -2.61
N GLU A 89 -19.99 -19.73 -1.47
CA GLU A 89 -20.34 -18.53 -0.70
C GLU A 89 -19.10 -17.77 -0.23
N ARG A 90 -18.02 -18.47 0.14
CA ARG A 90 -16.76 -17.80 0.52
C ARG A 90 -16.12 -17.00 -0.61
N VAL A 91 -16.10 -17.56 -1.82
CA VAL A 91 -15.56 -16.86 -2.99
C VAL A 91 -16.41 -15.61 -3.29
N PHE A 92 -17.73 -15.70 -3.15
CA PHE A 92 -18.61 -14.53 -3.30
C PHE A 92 -18.42 -13.50 -2.19
N ALA A 93 -18.29 -13.92 -0.93
CA ALA A 93 -18.00 -13.03 0.19
C ALA A 93 -16.67 -12.29 -0.02
N LEU A 94 -15.64 -13.01 -0.52
CA LEU A 94 -14.36 -12.40 -0.87
C LEU A 94 -14.51 -11.39 -2.02
N ALA A 95 -15.27 -11.72 -3.07
CA ALA A 95 -15.52 -10.82 -4.19
C ALA A 95 -16.25 -9.54 -3.73
N GLY A 96 -17.25 -9.67 -2.84
CA GLY A 96 -17.94 -8.53 -2.23
C GLY A 96 -16.97 -7.60 -1.50
N LYS A 97 -16.09 -8.16 -0.64
CA LYS A 97 -15.06 -7.38 0.07
C LYS A 97 -14.09 -6.66 -0.87
N VAL A 98 -13.70 -7.30 -1.99
CA VAL A 98 -12.87 -6.67 -3.02
C VAL A 98 -13.60 -5.50 -3.69
N LEU A 99 -14.88 -5.68 -4.05
CA LEU A 99 -15.69 -4.62 -4.65
C LEU A 99 -15.90 -3.43 -3.70
N GLU A 100 -16.17 -3.69 -2.41
CA GLU A 100 -16.26 -2.65 -1.39
C GLU A 100 -14.96 -1.88 -1.25
N TRP A 101 -13.81 -2.57 -1.26
CA TRP A 101 -12.51 -1.94 -1.22
C TRP A 101 -12.23 -1.09 -2.47
N ILE A 102 -12.57 -1.59 -3.67
CA ILE A 102 -12.46 -0.82 -4.92
C ILE A 102 -13.35 0.42 -4.87
N ARG A 103 -14.58 0.29 -4.38
CA ARG A 103 -15.51 1.42 -4.21
C ARG A 103 -14.93 2.45 -3.25
N ALA A 104 -14.44 2.03 -2.09
CA ALA A 104 -13.78 2.92 -1.13
C ALA A 104 -12.57 3.65 -1.76
N ALA A 105 -11.75 2.94 -2.55
CA ALA A 105 -10.63 3.54 -3.27
C ALA A 105 -11.08 4.58 -4.31
N ALA A 106 -12.19 4.32 -5.01
CA ALA A 106 -12.75 5.23 -6.01
C ALA A 106 -13.42 6.47 -5.40
N THR A 107 -14.05 6.35 -4.23
CA THR A 107 -14.80 7.43 -3.58
C THR A 107 -14.01 8.19 -2.52
N ASN A 108 -12.68 8.01 -2.44
CA ASN A 108 -11.84 8.48 -1.33
C ASN A 108 -12.31 8.02 0.07
N GLY A 109 -13.15 6.99 0.14
CA GLY A 109 -13.58 6.35 1.37
C GLY A 109 -12.49 5.51 2.01
N THR A 110 -12.82 4.89 3.14
CA THR A 110 -11.87 4.07 3.92
C THR A 110 -12.29 2.62 3.96
N SER A 111 -11.30 1.73 4.04
CA SER A 111 -11.54 0.29 4.14
C SER A 111 -10.82 -0.31 5.33
N ARG A 112 -11.53 -1.19 6.03
CA ARG A 112 -11.05 -1.98 7.18
C ARG A 112 -10.81 -3.45 6.82
N GLU A 113 -10.88 -3.79 5.53
CA GLU A 113 -10.81 -5.16 5.06
C GLU A 113 -9.37 -5.69 5.00
N THR A 114 -8.95 -6.36 6.08
CA THR A 114 -7.57 -6.87 6.21
C THR A 114 -7.24 -7.97 5.21
N VAL A 115 -8.23 -8.74 4.75
CA VAL A 115 -8.02 -9.77 3.72
C VAL A 115 -7.50 -9.19 2.41
N ILE A 116 -7.84 -7.95 2.06
CA ILE A 116 -7.39 -7.32 0.82
C ILE A 116 -5.88 -7.10 0.84
N PHE A 117 -5.34 -6.68 1.98
CA PHE A 117 -3.90 -6.54 2.14
C PHE A 117 -3.18 -7.89 1.98
N ALA A 118 -3.71 -8.95 2.59
CA ALA A 118 -3.18 -10.30 2.44
C ALA A 118 -3.25 -10.80 0.98
N LEU A 119 -4.32 -10.48 0.24
CA LEU A 119 -4.46 -10.80 -1.19
C LEU A 119 -3.41 -10.07 -2.04
N LEU A 120 -3.24 -8.77 -1.83
CA LEU A 120 -2.28 -7.95 -2.57
C LEU A 120 -0.84 -8.37 -2.30
N LEU A 121 -0.48 -8.63 -1.04
CA LEU A 121 0.82 -9.18 -0.70
C LEU A 121 1.03 -10.56 -1.33
N SER A 122 0.03 -11.44 -1.28
CA SER A 122 0.11 -12.76 -1.91
C SER A 122 0.27 -12.64 -3.44
N ALA A 123 -0.40 -11.69 -4.07
CA ALA A 123 -0.25 -11.40 -5.50
C ALA A 123 1.15 -10.88 -5.84
N LEU A 124 1.67 -9.94 -5.05
CA LEU A 124 3.03 -9.43 -5.17
C LEU A 124 4.05 -10.57 -5.05
N PHE A 125 3.92 -11.41 -4.03
CA PHE A 125 4.86 -12.50 -3.76
C PHE A 125 4.77 -13.62 -4.80
N TRP A 126 3.57 -13.94 -5.31
CA TRP A 126 3.41 -14.80 -6.47
C TRP A 126 4.16 -14.24 -7.68
N MET A 127 3.97 -12.95 -7.98
CA MET A 127 4.58 -12.27 -9.10
C MET A 127 6.12 -12.25 -8.99
N LEU A 128 6.65 -11.95 -7.80
CA LEU A 128 8.09 -11.99 -7.52
C LEU A 128 8.65 -13.40 -7.72
N GLY A 129 7.98 -14.44 -7.19
CA GLY A 129 8.37 -15.84 -7.41
C GLY A 129 8.40 -16.23 -8.88
N TYR A 130 7.31 -15.94 -9.59
CA TYR A 130 7.16 -16.24 -11.00
C TYR A 130 8.23 -15.55 -11.86
N PHE A 131 8.38 -14.23 -11.71
CA PHE A 131 9.35 -13.45 -12.48
C PHE A 131 10.79 -13.80 -12.11
N ALA A 132 11.09 -14.10 -10.84
CA ALA A 132 12.40 -14.55 -10.42
C ALA A 132 12.88 -15.77 -11.22
N ALA A 133 12.03 -16.80 -11.32
CA ALA A 133 12.36 -18.00 -12.10
C ALA A 133 12.35 -17.72 -13.62
N TRP A 134 11.36 -16.99 -14.13
CA TRP A 134 11.26 -16.68 -15.56
C TRP A 134 12.48 -15.92 -16.08
N TYR A 135 12.86 -14.83 -15.41
CA TYR A 135 13.98 -14.00 -15.84
C TYR A 135 15.33 -14.66 -15.58
N SER A 136 15.46 -15.51 -14.55
CA SER A 136 16.72 -16.22 -14.29
C SER A 136 16.96 -17.33 -15.30
N PHE A 137 15.96 -18.17 -15.57
CA PHE A 137 16.17 -19.37 -16.39
C PHE A 137 15.94 -19.14 -17.89
N ARG A 138 14.98 -18.30 -18.27
CA ARG A 138 14.59 -18.18 -19.69
C ARG A 138 15.27 -17.03 -20.42
N THR A 139 15.35 -15.86 -19.79
CA THR A 139 15.91 -14.65 -20.44
C THR A 139 17.27 -14.23 -19.87
N ARG A 140 17.70 -14.82 -18.75
CA ARG A 140 18.95 -14.53 -18.02
C ARG A 140 19.13 -13.05 -17.66
N ARG A 141 18.03 -12.36 -17.32
CA ARG A 141 18.04 -10.93 -16.95
C ARG A 141 17.89 -10.75 -15.44
N ILE A 142 18.98 -10.94 -14.70
CA ILE A 142 18.94 -11.01 -13.22
C ILE A 142 18.52 -9.68 -12.57
N TRP A 143 18.79 -8.53 -13.19
CA TRP A 143 18.34 -7.23 -12.68
C TRP A 143 16.81 -7.11 -12.57
N HIS A 144 16.05 -7.82 -13.41
CA HIS A 144 14.57 -7.84 -13.34
C HIS A 144 14.07 -8.68 -12.15
N VAL A 145 14.96 -9.45 -11.50
CA VAL A 145 14.70 -10.19 -10.27
C VAL A 145 15.11 -9.36 -9.06
N LEU A 146 16.32 -8.80 -9.09
CA LEU A 146 16.92 -8.10 -7.96
C LEU A 146 16.24 -6.77 -7.65
N LEU A 147 15.90 -5.97 -8.67
CA LEU A 147 15.32 -4.65 -8.43
C LEU A 147 13.94 -4.73 -7.73
N PRO A 148 12.95 -5.51 -8.22
CA PRO A 148 11.64 -5.58 -7.53
C PRO A 148 11.73 -6.22 -6.13
N ALA A 149 12.55 -7.26 -5.97
CA ALA A 149 12.75 -7.90 -4.67
C ALA A 149 13.46 -6.96 -3.68
N GLY A 150 14.46 -6.21 -4.16
CA GLY A 150 15.18 -5.19 -3.42
C GLY A 150 14.28 -4.04 -2.98
N VAL A 151 13.46 -3.49 -3.89
CA VAL A 151 12.47 -2.46 -3.55
C VAL A 151 11.50 -2.95 -2.49
N THR A 152 11.06 -4.21 -2.55
CA THR A 152 10.11 -4.78 -1.59
C THR A 152 10.71 -4.87 -0.19
N ILE A 153 11.92 -5.45 -0.04
CA ILE A 153 12.59 -5.55 1.26
C ILE A 153 12.99 -4.17 1.78
N MET A 154 13.51 -3.28 0.95
CA MET A 154 13.85 -1.90 1.33
C MET A 154 12.64 -1.10 1.77
N SER A 155 11.51 -1.22 1.06
CA SER A 155 10.26 -0.59 1.48
C SER A 155 9.85 -1.13 2.85
N ASN A 156 9.83 -2.45 3.04
CA ASN A 156 9.46 -3.03 4.34
C ASN A 156 10.37 -2.56 5.48
N LEU A 157 11.69 -2.52 5.28
CA LEU A 157 12.64 -2.03 6.30
C LEU A 157 12.48 -0.54 6.56
N PHE A 158 12.22 0.26 5.51
CA PHE A 158 12.01 1.70 5.63
C PHE A 158 10.73 2.03 6.42
N TYR A 159 9.69 1.19 6.31
CA TYR A 159 8.44 1.38 7.02
C TYR A 159 8.37 0.71 8.39
N TYR A 160 9.29 -0.20 8.68
CA TYR A 160 9.28 -0.95 9.92
C TYR A 160 9.97 -0.18 11.05
N GLY A 161 9.19 0.17 12.08
CA GLY A 161 9.63 0.81 13.33
C GLY A 161 9.38 -0.05 14.58
N GLY A 162 9.27 -1.37 14.42
CA GLY A 162 9.14 -2.29 15.56
C GLY A 162 10.49 -2.64 16.18
N SER A 163 10.48 -3.38 17.28
CA SER A 163 11.68 -3.72 18.06
C SER A 163 12.50 -4.91 17.55
N ARG A 164 12.01 -5.65 16.54
CA ARG A 164 12.75 -6.80 15.99
C ARG A 164 13.87 -6.32 15.07
N ASP A 165 15.05 -6.91 15.23
CA ASP A 165 16.15 -6.65 14.31
C ASP A 165 15.87 -7.27 12.93
N MET A 166 15.73 -6.42 11.91
CA MET A 166 15.48 -6.81 10.52
C MET A 166 16.77 -7.04 9.71
N ASN A 167 17.95 -6.77 10.29
CA ASN A 167 19.23 -6.83 9.59
C ASN A 167 19.53 -8.21 9.02
N LEU A 168 19.09 -9.28 9.70
CA LEU A 168 19.32 -10.65 9.24
C LEU A 168 18.72 -10.90 7.85
N TYR A 169 17.50 -10.41 7.59
CA TYR A 169 16.84 -10.58 6.29
C TYR A 169 17.57 -9.83 5.18
N LEU A 170 18.06 -8.61 5.49
CA LEU A 170 18.85 -7.81 4.55
C LEU A 170 20.17 -8.50 4.21
N VAL A 171 20.86 -9.07 5.20
CA VAL A 171 22.10 -9.83 5.00
C VAL A 171 21.84 -11.04 4.12
N ILE A 172 20.82 -11.85 4.40
CA ILE A 172 20.47 -13.02 3.59
C ILE A 172 20.14 -12.59 2.14
N PHE A 173 19.33 -11.54 1.97
CA PHE A 173 18.99 -11.00 0.66
C PHE A 173 20.23 -10.56 -0.12
N ALA A 174 21.12 -9.77 0.48
CA ALA A 174 22.32 -9.25 -0.17
C ALA A 174 23.31 -10.36 -0.54
N VAL A 175 23.54 -11.33 0.35
CA VAL A 175 24.38 -12.51 0.08
C VAL A 175 23.82 -13.29 -1.11
N CYS A 176 22.52 -13.55 -1.14
CA CYS A 176 21.89 -14.25 -2.27
C CYS A 176 21.94 -13.42 -3.55
N ALA A 177 21.71 -12.11 -3.47
CA ALA A 177 21.71 -11.21 -4.62
C ALA A 177 23.09 -11.13 -5.28
N LEU A 178 24.15 -10.96 -4.49
CA LEU A 178 25.53 -10.92 -4.99
C LEU A 178 25.97 -12.28 -5.55
N THR A 179 25.59 -13.38 -4.89
CA THR A 179 25.87 -14.73 -5.41
C THR A 179 25.17 -14.95 -6.76
N LEU A 180 23.91 -14.52 -6.88
CA LEU A 180 23.13 -14.63 -8.11
C LEU A 180 23.75 -13.78 -9.23
N LEU A 181 24.19 -12.56 -8.93
CA LEU A 181 24.83 -11.65 -9.87
C LEU A 181 26.18 -12.21 -10.37
N ALA A 182 26.99 -12.77 -9.46
CA ALA A 182 28.23 -13.45 -9.79
C ALA A 182 27.99 -14.70 -10.66
N HIS A 183 26.95 -15.48 -10.36
CA HIS A 183 26.55 -16.64 -11.17
C HIS A 183 26.08 -16.23 -12.57
N SER A 184 25.35 -15.12 -12.70
CA SER A 184 24.98 -14.56 -14.01
C SER A 184 26.21 -14.24 -14.82
N HIS A 185 27.12 -13.46 -14.22
CA HIS A 185 28.30 -12.97 -14.92
C HIS A 185 29.20 -14.12 -15.35
N LEU A 186 29.40 -15.10 -14.47
CA LEU A 186 30.17 -16.30 -14.80
C LEU A 186 29.51 -17.10 -15.94
N SER A 187 28.18 -17.22 -15.94
CA SER A 187 27.48 -17.92 -17.02
C SER A 187 27.67 -17.22 -18.37
N ASP A 188 27.61 -15.89 -18.41
CA ASP A 188 27.84 -15.11 -19.64
C ASP A 188 29.29 -15.24 -20.13
N ARG A 189 30.25 -15.28 -19.19
CA ARG A 189 31.68 -15.50 -19.48
C ARG A 189 31.96 -16.91 -20.00
N GLU A 190 31.34 -17.94 -19.42
CA GLU A 190 31.46 -19.31 -19.90
C GLU A 190 30.96 -19.45 -21.35
N ASP A 191 29.87 -18.77 -21.73
CA ASP A 191 29.37 -18.78 -23.11
C ASP A 191 30.34 -18.08 -24.10
N VAL A 192 31.13 -17.10 -23.64
CA VAL A 192 32.23 -16.51 -24.42
C VAL A 192 33.40 -17.48 -24.54
N TRP A 193 33.86 -18.04 -23.42
CA TRP A 193 34.99 -18.98 -23.41
C TRP A 193 34.73 -20.25 -24.21
N LEU A 194 33.49 -20.75 -24.21
CA LEU A 194 33.09 -21.88 -25.05
C LEU A 194 33.13 -21.52 -26.54
N ARG A 195 32.74 -20.31 -26.92
CA ARG A 195 32.90 -19.81 -28.30
C ARG A 195 34.37 -19.69 -28.70
N ASP A 196 35.21 -19.27 -27.76
CA ASP A 196 36.66 -19.11 -27.94
C ASP A 196 37.46 -20.42 -27.74
N ARG A 197 36.77 -21.55 -27.53
CA ARG A 197 37.32 -22.90 -27.31
C ARG A 197 38.28 -23.03 -26.11
N VAL A 198 38.13 -22.17 -25.11
CA VAL A 198 38.89 -22.24 -23.85
C VAL A 198 38.27 -23.31 -22.94
N ARG A 199 39.09 -24.26 -22.47
CA ARG A 199 38.65 -25.31 -21.53
C ARG A 199 38.57 -24.77 -20.12
N VAL A 200 37.37 -24.85 -19.52
CA VAL A 200 37.10 -24.40 -18.15
C VAL A 200 37.14 -25.60 -17.19
N GLY A 201 37.82 -25.44 -16.06
CA GLY A 201 37.90 -26.48 -15.01
C GLY A 201 36.56 -26.70 -14.30
N ARG A 202 36.24 -27.96 -13.95
CA ARG A 202 34.98 -28.35 -13.28
C ARG A 202 34.75 -27.70 -11.90
N GLY A 203 35.79 -27.16 -11.27
CA GLY A 203 35.73 -26.48 -9.97
C GLY A 203 35.48 -24.97 -10.03
N LEU A 204 35.58 -24.32 -11.20
CA LEU A 204 35.59 -22.85 -11.31
C LEU A 204 34.32 -22.21 -10.74
N ARG A 205 33.14 -22.80 -11.00
CA ARG A 205 31.85 -22.32 -10.46
C ARG A 205 31.80 -22.36 -8.93
N VAL A 206 32.38 -23.38 -8.31
CA VAL A 206 32.42 -23.49 -6.83
C VAL A 206 33.32 -22.41 -6.26
N THR A 207 34.51 -22.22 -6.83
CA THR A 207 35.46 -21.16 -6.42
C THR A 207 34.85 -19.77 -6.56
N PHE A 208 34.17 -19.49 -7.69
CA PHE A 208 33.46 -18.23 -7.89
C PHE A 208 32.31 -18.02 -6.91
N THR A 209 31.60 -19.10 -6.53
CA THR A 209 30.53 -19.03 -5.52
C THR A 209 31.10 -18.65 -4.16
N VAL A 210 32.19 -19.31 -3.73
CA VAL A 210 32.87 -19.01 -2.46
C VAL A 210 33.42 -17.58 -2.46
N ALA A 211 34.06 -17.14 -3.56
CA ALA A 211 34.56 -15.78 -3.70
C ALA A 211 33.44 -14.73 -3.66
N ALA A 212 32.32 -14.98 -4.33
CA ALA A 212 31.15 -14.09 -4.30
C ALA A 212 30.55 -13.99 -2.90
N LEU A 213 30.47 -15.09 -2.14
CA LEU A 213 30.03 -15.10 -0.76
C LEU A 213 30.98 -14.29 0.15
N LEU A 214 32.30 -14.44 -0.02
CA LEU A 214 33.29 -13.68 0.74
C LEU A 214 33.25 -12.17 0.43
N ILE A 215 33.23 -11.80 -0.86
CA ILE A 215 33.11 -10.40 -1.29
C ILE A 215 31.79 -9.81 -0.80
N GLY A 216 30.70 -10.57 -0.87
CA GLY A 216 29.40 -10.13 -0.33
C GLY A 216 29.41 -9.93 1.17
N GLY A 217 30.05 -10.84 1.92
CA GLY A 217 30.28 -10.65 3.36
C GLY A 217 31.10 -9.40 3.66
N MET A 218 32.17 -9.14 2.92
CA MET A 218 32.99 -7.93 3.07
C MET A 218 32.24 -6.65 2.71
N ALA A 219 31.46 -6.64 1.62
CA ALA A 219 30.65 -5.51 1.21
C ALA A 219 29.56 -5.19 2.26
N LEU A 220 28.99 -6.21 2.90
CA LEU A 220 28.02 -6.03 4.00
C LEU A 220 28.67 -5.49 5.28
N MET A 221 29.89 -5.92 5.61
CA MET A 221 30.65 -5.35 6.73
C MET A 221 31.03 -3.89 6.46
N ALA A 222 31.44 -3.56 5.24
CA ALA A 222 31.71 -2.19 4.81
C ALA A 222 30.44 -1.33 4.79
N GLY A 223 29.29 -1.90 4.39
CA GLY A 223 27.99 -1.21 4.37
C GLY A 223 27.53 -0.72 5.75
N ARG A 224 27.99 -1.35 6.84
CA ARG A 224 27.72 -0.87 8.21
C ARG A 224 28.48 0.40 8.59
N ILE A 225 29.48 0.81 7.80
CA ILE A 225 30.31 2.00 8.03
C ILE A 225 29.77 3.21 7.24
N VAL A 226 28.90 2.98 6.25
CA VAL A 226 28.28 4.00 5.37
C VAL A 226 27.21 4.93 6.01
N PRO A 227 26.56 4.64 7.16
CA PRO A 227 25.49 5.48 7.72
C PRO A 227 25.84 6.97 7.91
N ASP A 228 27.11 7.31 8.08
CA ASP A 228 27.57 8.69 8.30
C ASP A 228 27.41 9.62 7.08
N MET A 229 27.18 9.08 5.87
CA MET A 229 26.95 9.90 4.65
C MET A 229 25.47 10.21 4.38
N ALA A 230 24.54 9.39 4.90
CA ALA A 230 23.10 9.54 4.69
C ALA A 230 22.47 10.62 5.61
N SER A 231 23.22 11.12 6.59
CA SER A 231 22.86 12.23 7.48
C SER A 231 23.25 13.61 6.94
N SER A 232 23.76 13.71 5.70
CA SER A 232 24.09 15.01 5.10
C SER A 232 22.82 15.82 4.79
N PRO A 233 22.78 17.13 5.10
CA PRO A 233 21.62 17.99 4.84
C PRO A 233 21.14 17.94 3.38
N GLN A 234 22.08 17.88 2.42
CA GLN A 234 21.79 17.83 0.99
C GLN A 234 21.09 16.53 0.56
N ALA A 235 21.42 15.40 1.17
CA ALA A 235 20.74 14.13 0.91
C ALA A 235 19.30 14.18 1.45
N ILE A 236 19.12 14.72 2.66
CA ILE A 236 17.80 14.87 3.30
C ILE A 236 16.89 15.78 2.46
N ASP A 237 17.40 16.91 1.95
CA ASP A 237 16.65 17.84 1.10
C ASP A 237 16.21 17.17 -0.22
N PHE A 238 17.12 16.44 -0.87
CA PHE A 238 16.80 15.66 -2.08
C PHE A 238 15.73 14.60 -1.82
N PHE A 239 15.86 13.82 -0.74
CA PHE A 239 14.87 12.80 -0.37
C PHE A 239 13.53 13.39 0.05
N THR A 240 13.52 14.58 0.65
CA THR A 240 12.30 15.27 1.08
C THR A 240 11.54 15.84 -0.12
N ALA A 241 12.24 16.49 -1.06
CA ALA A 241 11.65 16.94 -2.33
C ALA A 241 11.10 15.76 -3.16
N ALA A 242 11.81 14.63 -3.18
CA ALA A 242 11.38 13.43 -3.89
C ALA A 242 10.19 12.71 -3.22
N SER A 243 9.94 12.92 -1.92
CA SER A 243 8.91 12.19 -1.15
C SER A 243 7.60 12.95 -0.93
N GLY A 244 7.49 14.23 -1.33
CA GLY A 244 6.25 15.02 -1.23
C GLY A 244 5.02 14.35 -1.90
N PRO A 245 5.09 13.94 -3.18
CA PRO A 245 4.00 13.21 -3.86
C PRO A 245 3.66 11.86 -3.20
N TYR A 246 4.65 11.25 -2.55
CA TYR A 246 4.53 9.97 -1.88
C TYR A 246 3.80 10.09 -0.53
N GLY A 247 3.80 11.27 0.09
CA GLY A 247 3.03 11.56 1.29
C GLY A 247 1.52 11.40 1.09
N GLU A 248 0.97 11.94 0.00
CA GLU A 248 -0.45 11.77 -0.36
C GLU A 248 -0.79 10.32 -0.69
N PHE A 249 0.12 9.60 -1.37
CA PHE A 249 -0.04 8.17 -1.63
C PHE A 249 -0.14 7.38 -0.33
N LEU A 250 0.74 7.65 0.65
CA LEU A 250 0.73 6.98 1.94
C LEU A 250 -0.51 7.32 2.76
N ALA A 251 -1.01 8.56 2.70
CA ALA A 251 -2.29 8.90 3.32
C ALA A 251 -3.45 8.11 2.70
N ARG A 252 -3.51 8.03 1.36
CA ARG A 252 -4.49 7.18 0.64
C ARG A 252 -4.35 5.70 1.01
N PHE A 253 -3.12 5.20 1.07
CA PHE A 253 -2.81 3.83 1.44
C PHE A 253 -3.28 3.53 2.88
N ASN A 254 -2.94 4.39 3.84
CA ASN A 254 -3.35 4.23 5.23
C ASN A 254 -4.87 4.28 5.40
N ARG A 255 -5.60 5.09 4.60
CA ARG A 255 -7.08 5.10 4.59
C ARG A 255 -7.68 3.78 4.09
N LEU A 256 -7.05 3.14 3.10
CA LEU A 256 -7.49 1.86 2.53
C LEU A 256 -7.07 0.65 3.37
N PHE A 257 -6.11 0.83 4.27
CA PHE A 257 -5.54 -0.22 5.10
C PHE A 257 -5.42 0.21 6.56
N SER A 258 -6.48 0.81 7.11
CA SER A 258 -6.44 1.43 8.44
C SER A 258 -6.24 0.44 9.59
N ASN A 259 -6.53 -0.84 9.36
CA ASN A 259 -6.38 -1.89 10.35
C ASN A 259 -4.96 -2.46 10.46
N LEU A 260 -4.02 -2.02 9.62
CA LEU A 260 -2.62 -2.42 9.73
C LEU A 260 -1.95 -1.73 10.92
N LYS A 261 -0.99 -2.43 11.54
CA LYS A 261 -0.10 -1.81 12.52
C LYS A 261 0.73 -0.72 11.84
N ASN A 262 0.53 0.53 12.23
CA ASN A 262 1.31 1.65 11.70
C ASN A 262 2.55 1.85 12.57
N TYR A 263 3.72 1.55 12.02
CA TYR A 263 5.00 1.70 12.71
C TYR A 263 5.74 3.01 12.40
N ASN A 264 5.33 3.73 11.36
CA ASN A 264 6.07 4.91 10.89
C ASN A 264 5.56 6.21 11.51
N VAL A 265 6.25 6.65 12.55
CA VAL A 265 6.46 8.06 12.84
C VAL A 265 7.68 8.49 12.02
N ARG A 266 7.46 9.30 10.98
CA ARG A 266 8.50 9.66 9.99
C ARG A 266 9.62 10.50 10.64
N PRO A 267 10.81 10.62 10.00
CA PRO A 267 11.85 11.58 10.39
C PRO A 267 11.38 13.05 10.39
N THR A 268 10.29 13.31 9.67
CA THR A 268 9.57 14.57 9.62
C THR A 268 8.11 14.37 10.03
N ASP A 269 7.66 15.05 11.07
CA ASP A 269 6.28 14.95 11.58
C ASP A 269 5.32 15.68 10.62
N TYR A 270 4.64 14.90 9.78
CA TYR A 270 3.62 15.37 8.84
C TYR A 270 2.23 15.10 9.41
N TYR A 271 1.47 16.16 9.71
CA TYR A 271 0.05 16.04 9.97
C TYR A 271 -0.73 16.07 8.66
N ALA A 272 -1.36 14.95 8.33
CA ALA A 272 -2.20 14.82 7.15
C ALA A 272 -3.52 15.59 7.34
N SER A 273 -4.16 15.98 6.23
CA SER A 273 -5.50 16.59 6.25
C SER A 273 -6.62 15.60 6.59
N SER A 274 -6.27 14.33 6.80
CA SER A 274 -7.15 13.28 7.25
C SER A 274 -6.38 12.25 8.06
N PHE A 275 -6.99 11.66 9.08
CA PHE A 275 -6.46 10.45 9.70
C PHE A 275 -7.59 9.44 9.94
N THR A 276 -7.26 8.16 9.86
CA THR A 276 -8.20 7.07 10.09
C THR A 276 -7.95 6.43 11.45
N LEU A 277 -9.02 6.11 12.17
CA LEU A 277 -8.95 5.33 13.39
C LEU A 277 -8.45 3.92 13.04
N GLY A 278 -7.30 3.56 13.60
CA GLY A 278 -6.58 2.34 13.27
C GLY A 278 -6.35 1.43 14.46
N GLY A 279 -5.57 0.38 14.23
CA GLY A 279 -5.26 -0.63 15.24
C GLY A 279 -4.19 -0.20 16.25
N PRO A 280 -3.42 -1.16 16.80
CA PRO A 280 -2.37 -0.91 17.76
C PRO A 280 -1.34 0.10 17.24
N ARG A 281 -0.88 0.98 18.12
CA ARG A 281 0.15 1.98 17.81
C ARG A 281 1.39 1.80 18.68
N ASN A 282 2.55 2.16 18.14
CA ASN A 282 3.81 2.21 18.87
C ASN A 282 4.35 3.64 18.80
N LEU A 283 4.38 4.32 19.94
CA LEU A 283 4.89 5.69 20.03
C LEU A 283 6.22 5.67 20.80
N PRO A 284 7.38 5.72 20.11
CA PRO A 284 8.68 5.70 20.78
C PRO A 284 8.88 6.93 21.69
N PRO A 285 9.73 6.84 22.73
CA PRO A 285 10.01 7.97 23.64
C PRO A 285 11.03 8.98 23.07
N GLU A 286 11.20 9.02 21.76
CA GLU A 286 12.22 9.84 21.09
C GLU A 286 11.78 11.31 21.05
N PRO A 287 12.68 12.27 21.30
CA PRO A 287 12.33 13.69 21.28
C PRO A 287 12.07 14.19 19.85
N VAL A 288 11.09 15.08 19.71
CA VAL A 288 10.67 15.68 18.42
C VAL A 288 10.88 17.18 18.38
N MET A 289 10.64 17.87 19.50
CA MET A 289 10.87 19.31 19.63
C MET A 289 11.08 19.69 21.09
N GLU A 290 11.70 20.85 21.28
CA GLU A 290 11.77 21.55 22.57
C GLU A 290 11.02 22.88 22.42
N ILE A 291 10.21 23.23 23.40
CA ILE A 291 9.40 24.44 23.37
C ILE A 291 9.68 25.25 24.63
N ASP A 292 10.07 26.51 24.45
CA ASP A 292 10.16 27.48 25.53
C ASP A 292 8.82 28.23 25.60
N ALA A 293 8.12 28.13 26.74
CA ALA A 293 6.78 28.70 26.92
C ALA A 293 6.54 29.16 28.37
N PRO A 294 5.64 30.13 28.62
CA PRO A 294 5.32 30.57 29.97
C PRO A 294 4.82 29.44 30.88
N ILE A 295 5.16 29.49 32.16
CA ILE A 295 4.65 28.56 33.17
C ILE A 295 3.20 28.95 33.54
N GLY A 296 2.39 28.00 33.98
CA GLY A 296 1.04 28.24 34.49
C GLY A 296 -0.10 27.85 33.53
N PHE A 297 0.21 27.49 32.28
CA PHE A 297 -0.76 26.94 31.35
C PHE A 297 -0.60 25.42 31.16
N ARG A 298 -1.73 24.75 30.94
CA ARG A 298 -1.73 23.40 30.37
C ARG A 298 -1.75 23.49 28.84
N TYR A 299 -0.64 23.12 28.21
CA TYR A 299 -0.49 23.24 26.76
C TYR A 299 -0.96 22.01 25.98
N TYR A 300 -1.55 22.29 24.83
CA TYR A 300 -1.69 21.37 23.71
C TYR A 300 -1.07 22.00 22.47
N TRP A 301 -0.03 21.37 21.95
CA TRP A 301 0.74 21.86 20.81
C TRP A 301 0.03 21.46 19.52
N ARG A 302 -0.97 22.27 19.15
CA ARG A 302 -1.91 21.95 18.07
C ARG A 302 -1.24 22.02 16.71
N ALA A 303 -1.41 20.96 15.93
CA ALA A 303 -1.01 20.89 14.54
C ALA A 303 -2.20 21.01 13.58
N THR A 304 -3.32 20.31 13.86
CA THR A 304 -4.44 20.23 12.90
C THR A 304 -5.83 20.05 13.52
N SER A 305 -6.77 20.83 12.97
CA SER A 305 -8.24 20.87 13.07
C SER A 305 -9.06 19.87 12.22
N PHE A 306 -9.66 18.86 12.84
CA PHE A 306 -10.71 17.90 12.42
C PHE A 306 -12.17 18.36 12.44
N ASP A 307 -12.89 18.55 11.33
CA ASP A 307 -14.32 18.91 11.36
C ASP A 307 -15.29 17.79 10.94
N TYR A 308 -14.93 16.96 9.96
CA TYR A 308 -15.81 15.92 9.42
C TYR A 308 -15.33 14.52 9.79
N TYR A 309 -16.26 13.66 10.23
CA TYR A 309 -16.03 12.26 10.55
C TYR A 309 -16.99 11.40 9.72
N ASP A 310 -16.51 10.34 9.08
CA ASP A 310 -17.33 9.45 8.23
C ASP A 310 -17.70 8.11 8.91
N GLY A 311 -17.39 7.96 10.21
CA GLY A 311 -17.52 6.71 10.96
C GLY A 311 -16.25 5.87 11.02
N ALA A 312 -15.19 6.29 10.33
CA ALA A 312 -13.87 5.69 10.43
C ALA A 312 -12.71 6.69 10.43
N SER A 313 -12.83 7.78 9.70
CA SER A 313 -11.79 8.78 9.50
C SER A 313 -12.26 10.17 9.81
N TRP A 314 -11.35 10.95 10.37
CA TRP A 314 -11.47 12.39 10.50
C TRP A 314 -10.80 13.06 9.30
N THR A 315 -11.46 14.05 8.72
CA THR A 315 -10.95 14.84 7.61
C THR A 315 -11.20 16.31 7.87
N SER A 316 -10.25 17.14 7.41
CA SER A 316 -10.45 18.58 7.31
C SER A 316 -11.05 18.85 5.93
N SER A 317 -12.34 19.14 5.90
CA SER A 317 -13.10 19.24 4.64
C SER A 317 -12.96 20.61 3.95
N PHE A 318 -12.11 21.50 4.51
CA PHE A 318 -11.90 22.85 4.02
C PHE A 318 -10.78 22.93 2.98
N THR A 319 -11.05 23.64 1.89
CA THR A 319 -10.11 23.87 0.78
C THR A 319 -9.51 25.28 0.77
N ASN A 320 -10.04 26.20 1.59
CA ASN A 320 -9.55 27.58 1.65
C ASN A 320 -8.14 27.60 2.23
N THR A 321 -7.21 28.01 1.38
CA THR A 321 -5.79 28.10 1.69
C THR A 321 -5.33 29.53 1.42
N ARG A 322 -4.54 30.10 2.33
CA ARG A 322 -3.97 31.43 2.19
C ARG A 322 -2.53 31.41 2.63
N GLU A 323 -1.66 32.01 1.84
CA GLU A 323 -0.30 32.32 2.26
C GLU A 323 -0.35 33.45 3.29
N VAL A 324 0.25 33.19 4.45
CA VAL A 324 0.40 34.08 5.58
C VAL A 324 1.88 34.42 5.68
N PRO A 325 2.28 35.67 5.41
CA PRO A 325 3.66 36.09 5.57
C PRO A 325 4.17 35.88 6.99
N ALA A 326 5.48 35.69 7.11
CA ALA A 326 6.14 35.71 8.41
C ALA A 326 5.77 36.99 9.15
N ASN A 327 5.44 36.85 10.43
CA ASN A 327 5.12 37.95 11.33
C ASN A 327 3.93 38.82 10.94
N ASP A 328 3.03 38.33 10.09
CA ASP A 328 1.83 39.09 9.70
C ASP A 328 0.94 39.38 10.93
N GLN A 329 0.68 40.66 11.17
CA GLN A 329 -0.18 41.15 12.27
C GLN A 329 -1.58 41.54 11.76
N ASN A 330 -1.79 41.56 10.44
CA ASN A 330 -3.04 42.01 9.83
C ASN A 330 -4.03 40.86 9.59
N ILE A 331 -3.79 39.71 10.22
CA ILE A 331 -4.70 38.58 10.15
C ILE A 331 -5.88 38.86 11.07
N LYS A 332 -7.05 39.11 10.47
CA LYS A 332 -8.29 39.18 11.22
C LYS A 332 -8.67 37.78 11.71
N VAL A 333 -8.52 37.51 12.99
CA VAL A 333 -8.98 36.28 13.66
C VAL A 333 -10.24 36.57 14.48
N PRO A 334 -11.11 35.56 14.73
CA PRO A 334 -12.27 35.76 15.59
C PRO A 334 -11.85 36.27 16.97
N ASP A 335 -12.50 37.33 17.45
CA ASP A 335 -12.28 37.87 18.79
C ASP A 335 -13.15 37.10 19.80
N TYR A 336 -12.50 36.37 20.70
CA TYR A 336 -13.16 35.56 21.72
C TYR A 336 -12.82 36.07 23.11
N LEU A 337 -13.82 36.03 24.00
CA LEU A 337 -13.68 36.37 25.41
C LEU A 337 -12.71 35.41 26.12
N GLU A 338 -12.07 35.92 27.18
CA GLU A 338 -11.16 35.15 28.04
C GLU A 338 -10.04 34.45 27.26
N ARG A 339 -9.34 35.22 26.43
CA ARG A 339 -8.19 34.79 25.66
C ARG A 339 -6.93 35.54 26.08
N THR A 340 -5.91 34.79 26.49
CA THR A 340 -4.59 35.34 26.81
C THR A 340 -3.61 35.00 25.68
N PRO A 341 -3.00 36.00 25.02
CA PRO A 341 -1.96 35.75 24.02
C PRO A 341 -0.69 35.22 24.71
N VAL A 342 -0.19 34.09 24.23
CA VAL A 342 1.00 33.41 24.74
C VAL A 342 2.00 33.28 23.60
N ARG A 343 3.22 33.81 23.82
CA ARG A 343 4.37 33.60 22.93
C ARG A 343 5.08 32.30 23.32
N ILE A 344 5.45 31.53 22.32
CA ILE A 344 6.30 30.34 22.47
C ILE A 344 7.45 30.37 21.47
N SER A 345 8.56 29.74 21.83
CA SER A 345 9.67 29.45 20.91
C SER A 345 9.80 27.94 20.73
N VAL A 346 9.79 27.47 19.49
CA VAL A 346 9.82 26.05 19.14
C VAL A 346 11.13 25.72 18.46
N ALA A 347 11.89 24.80 19.05
CA ALA A 347 13.09 24.21 18.48
C ALA A 347 12.81 22.78 18.00
N LEU A 348 12.89 22.58 16.70
CA LEU A 348 12.63 21.29 16.09
C LEU A 348 13.84 20.37 16.22
N LEU A 349 13.66 19.19 16.82
CA LEU A 349 14.66 18.12 16.86
C LEU A 349 14.46 17.10 15.73
N ARG A 350 13.28 17.15 15.11
CA ARG A 350 12.90 16.47 13.88
C ARG A 350 12.33 17.46 12.90
N GLY A 351 12.43 17.20 11.61
CA GLY A 351 11.84 18.11 10.64
C GLY A 351 10.31 18.14 10.76
N SER A 352 9.67 19.22 10.36
CA SER A 352 8.20 19.27 10.32
C SER A 352 7.72 20.28 9.29
N ASP A 353 6.61 19.97 8.64
CA ASP A 353 5.89 20.92 7.79
C ASP A 353 4.79 21.66 8.56
N SER A 354 4.54 21.29 9.82
CA SER A 354 3.46 21.83 10.63
C SER A 354 4.00 22.88 11.60
N VAL A 355 3.28 23.98 11.75
CA VAL A 355 3.58 25.01 12.76
C VAL A 355 2.68 24.77 13.96
N TYR A 356 3.29 24.36 15.06
CA TYR A 356 2.63 24.06 16.32
C TYR A 356 2.36 25.35 17.08
N VAL A 357 1.09 25.62 17.36
CA VAL A 357 0.67 26.82 18.10
C VAL A 357 -0.40 26.42 19.11
N PRO A 358 -0.27 26.80 20.39
CA PRO A 358 -1.26 26.48 21.40
C PRO A 358 -2.49 27.40 21.24
N GLY A 359 -3.69 26.88 21.52
CA GLY A 359 -4.93 27.63 21.40
C GLY A 359 -5.20 28.14 19.97
N GLN A 360 -5.63 29.40 19.85
CA GLN A 360 -5.94 30.04 18.57
C GLN A 360 -4.70 30.75 17.99
N PRO A 361 -4.20 30.36 16.80
CA PRO A 361 -3.03 31.00 16.21
C PRO A 361 -3.28 32.47 15.89
N LEU A 362 -2.39 33.34 16.38
CA LEU A 362 -2.40 34.77 16.09
C LEU A 362 -1.27 35.14 15.12
N ARG A 363 -0.07 34.57 15.33
CA ARG A 363 1.14 34.93 14.58
C ARG A 363 2.14 33.79 14.54
N SER A 364 2.94 33.74 13.48
CA SER A 364 4.13 32.87 13.35
C SER A 364 5.30 33.66 12.79
N SER A 365 6.52 33.40 13.25
CA SER A 365 7.74 34.05 12.73
C SER A 365 8.21 33.49 11.39
N VAL A 366 7.63 32.38 10.92
CA VAL A 366 7.91 31.77 9.62
C VAL A 366 6.74 32.00 8.66
N PRO A 367 6.99 32.08 7.35
CA PRO A 367 5.91 32.16 6.37
C PRO A 367 5.14 30.83 6.38
N THR A 368 3.82 30.91 6.41
CA THR A 368 2.95 29.74 6.48
C THR A 368 1.87 29.74 5.42
N GLN A 369 1.52 28.55 4.96
CA GLN A 369 0.30 28.27 4.25
C GLN A 369 -0.78 27.87 5.27
N ALA A 370 -1.75 28.77 5.49
CA ALA A 370 -2.83 28.55 6.43
C ALA A 370 -4.05 27.94 5.76
N ARG A 371 -4.62 26.91 6.39
CA ARG A 371 -5.96 26.40 6.10
C ARG A 371 -6.92 26.89 7.18
N PHE A 372 -8.02 27.47 6.74
CA PHE A 372 -8.93 28.16 7.64
C PHE A 372 -10.38 28.07 7.18
N ARG A 373 -11.28 28.33 8.11
CA ARG A 373 -12.68 28.65 7.85
C ARG A 373 -12.86 30.16 7.96
N ARG A 374 -13.62 30.74 7.05
CA ARG A 374 -14.05 32.14 7.13
C ARG A 374 -15.29 32.21 8.04
N ALA A 375 -15.23 33.03 9.08
CA ALA A 375 -16.38 33.34 9.93
C ALA A 375 -17.28 34.41 9.28
N GLU A 376 -18.45 34.67 9.88
CA GLU A 376 -19.44 35.62 9.33
C GLU A 376 -18.89 37.06 9.22
N ASP A 377 -17.97 37.44 10.10
CA ASP A 377 -17.31 38.74 10.13
C ASP A 377 -16.05 38.80 9.25
N ASP A 378 -15.85 37.83 8.35
CA ASP A 378 -14.66 37.64 7.50
C ASP A 378 -13.37 37.28 8.27
N SER A 379 -13.46 36.98 9.57
CA SER A 379 -12.31 36.50 10.34
C SER A 379 -11.93 35.06 10.00
N LEU A 380 -10.65 34.71 10.21
CA LEU A 380 -10.07 33.42 9.83
C LEU A 380 -9.95 32.50 11.06
N ASP A 381 -10.78 31.46 11.12
CA ASP A 381 -10.70 30.38 12.12
C ASP A 381 -9.73 29.31 11.60
N PHE A 382 -8.48 29.36 12.08
CA PHE A 382 -7.40 28.48 11.64
C PHE A 382 -7.59 27.03 12.07
N LEU A 383 -7.45 26.14 11.09
CA LEU A 383 -7.47 24.69 11.26
C LEU A 383 -6.08 24.08 11.15
N GLN A 384 -5.22 24.64 10.29
CA GLN A 384 -3.88 24.12 10.09
C GLN A 384 -2.96 25.25 9.62
N LEU A 385 -1.74 25.30 10.17
CA LEU A 385 -0.66 26.14 9.67
C LEU A 385 0.48 25.25 9.20
N LYS A 386 0.84 25.35 7.93
CA LYS A 386 1.97 24.61 7.36
C LYS A 386 3.04 25.54 6.82
N VAL A 387 4.28 25.10 6.79
CA VAL A 387 5.33 25.76 6.00
C VAL A 387 5.37 25.15 4.59
N PRO A 388 5.48 25.95 3.50
CA PRO A 388 5.59 25.41 2.14
C PRO A 388 6.83 24.52 1.94
N VAL A 389 7.90 24.83 2.67
CA VAL A 389 9.13 24.04 2.73
C VAL A 389 9.28 23.54 4.17
N PRO A 390 9.33 22.22 4.42
CA PRO A 390 9.48 21.68 5.77
C PRO A 390 10.70 22.27 6.49
N LEU A 391 10.52 22.63 7.75
CA LEU A 391 11.62 23.03 8.62
C LEU A 391 12.45 21.77 8.94
N LEU A 392 13.78 21.90 8.92
CA LEU A 392 14.70 20.81 9.19
C LEU A 392 14.99 20.68 10.71
N PRO A 393 15.55 19.54 11.16
CA PRO A 393 16.09 19.44 12.51
C PRO A 393 17.09 20.57 12.80
N GLY A 394 16.95 21.21 13.97
CA GLY A 394 17.75 22.36 14.39
C GLY A 394 17.11 23.72 14.07
N ASN A 395 16.12 23.78 13.17
CA ASN A 395 15.38 25.01 12.92
C ASN A 395 14.56 25.43 14.16
N ARG A 396 14.44 26.75 14.32
CA ARG A 396 13.63 27.38 15.35
C ARG A 396 12.61 28.32 14.71
N TYR A 397 11.44 28.43 15.33
CA TYR A 397 10.47 29.47 15.03
C TYR A 397 9.74 29.89 16.30
N ASP A 398 9.20 31.10 16.28
CA ASP A 398 8.37 31.63 17.34
C ASP A 398 6.93 31.69 16.86
N ALA A 399 5.99 31.49 17.77
CA ALA A 399 4.57 31.61 17.49
C ALA A 399 3.85 32.30 18.64
N VAL A 400 2.73 32.95 18.32
CA VAL A 400 1.82 33.52 19.31
C VAL A 400 0.46 32.88 19.14
N GLY A 401 -0.05 32.29 20.22
CA GLY A 401 -1.36 31.66 20.29
C GLY A 401 -2.21 32.24 21.41
N ALA A 402 -3.51 32.39 21.19
CA ALA A 402 -4.46 32.87 22.18
C ALA A 402 -5.06 31.69 22.97
N MET A 403 -4.62 31.53 24.21
CA MET A 403 -5.05 30.47 25.12
C MET A 403 -6.39 30.81 25.79
N SER A 404 -7.29 29.83 25.91
CA SER A 404 -8.55 30.02 26.64
C SER A 404 -8.31 29.99 28.15
N THR A 405 -8.55 31.12 28.80
CA THR A 405 -8.57 31.27 30.27
C THR A 405 -9.99 31.22 30.85
N ALA A 406 -10.99 30.91 30.01
CA ALA A 406 -12.38 30.80 30.44
C ALA A 406 -12.53 29.75 31.56
N ARG A 407 -13.15 30.15 32.66
CA ARG A 407 -13.42 29.27 33.80
C ARG A 407 -14.72 28.52 33.57
N ASP A 408 -14.93 27.48 34.36
CA ASP A 408 -16.17 26.72 34.34
C ASP A 408 -17.43 27.60 34.56
N VAL A 409 -17.34 28.61 35.44
CA VAL A 409 -18.44 29.57 35.69
C VAL A 409 -18.81 30.38 34.44
N ASP A 410 -17.81 30.76 33.64
CA ASP A 410 -17.97 31.61 32.47
C ASP A 410 -18.66 30.81 31.35
N LEU A 411 -18.31 29.51 31.23
CA LEU A 411 -18.85 28.60 30.21
C LEU A 411 -20.25 28.05 30.56
N ARG A 412 -20.59 27.88 31.84
CA ARG A 412 -21.94 27.43 32.27
C ARG A 412 -23.05 28.41 31.89
N GLY A 413 -22.73 29.70 31.77
CA GLY A 413 -23.67 30.75 31.36
C GLY A 413 -24.01 30.76 29.88
N VAL A 414 -23.32 29.95 29.07
CA VAL A 414 -23.42 29.99 27.60
C VAL A 414 -24.30 28.86 27.07
N ASN A 415 -25.27 29.23 26.21
CA ASN A 415 -26.08 28.26 25.48
C ASN A 415 -25.52 28.05 24.06
N THR A 416 -25.20 26.80 23.72
CA THR A 416 -24.69 26.44 22.38
C THR A 416 -25.80 26.23 21.33
N GLY A 417 -27.07 26.38 21.68
CA GLY A 417 -28.21 26.12 20.78
C GLY A 417 -28.47 27.18 19.71
N SER A 418 -27.89 28.38 19.83
CA SER A 418 -28.14 29.53 18.93
C SER A 418 -27.09 29.74 17.85
N LEU A 419 -26.39 28.68 17.43
CA LEU A 419 -25.30 28.77 16.45
C LEU A 419 -25.81 29.05 15.03
N PRO A 420 -25.00 29.69 14.16
CA PRO A 420 -25.28 29.78 12.73
C PRO A 420 -25.56 28.40 12.12
N ARG A 421 -26.47 28.32 11.15
CA ARG A 421 -26.89 27.05 10.52
C ARG A 421 -25.71 26.27 9.95
N GLU A 422 -24.72 26.94 9.35
CA GLU A 422 -23.53 26.30 8.80
C GLU A 422 -22.66 25.63 9.87
N MET A 423 -22.53 26.25 11.05
CA MET A 423 -21.84 25.67 12.21
C MET A 423 -22.60 24.46 12.74
N GLN A 424 -23.93 24.54 12.81
CA GLN A 424 -24.77 23.42 13.23
C GLN A 424 -24.64 22.23 12.27
N GLN A 425 -24.81 22.45 10.97
CA GLN A 425 -24.77 21.39 9.96
C GLN A 425 -23.45 20.60 9.97
N ARG A 426 -22.35 21.23 10.35
CA ARG A 426 -21.01 20.65 10.31
C ARG A 426 -20.55 20.09 11.65
N TYR A 427 -20.67 20.90 12.71
CA TYR A 427 -20.14 20.54 14.03
C TYR A 427 -21.15 19.82 14.92
N LEU A 428 -22.39 19.61 14.46
CA LEU A 428 -23.37 18.70 15.06
C LEU A 428 -23.60 17.45 14.20
N GLU A 429 -22.90 17.31 13.07
CA GLU A 429 -23.07 16.14 12.20
C GLU A 429 -22.65 14.85 12.91
N VAL A 430 -23.57 13.88 12.94
CA VAL A 430 -23.34 12.53 13.41
C VAL A 430 -23.61 11.58 12.23
N PRO A 431 -22.61 10.81 11.77
CA PRO A 431 -22.79 9.87 10.67
C PRO A 431 -23.87 8.82 10.94
N ALA A 432 -24.58 8.41 9.89
CA ALA A 432 -25.69 7.44 10.00
C ALA A 432 -25.25 6.06 10.51
N ASN A 433 -23.97 5.71 10.41
CA ASN A 433 -23.41 4.47 10.93
C ASN A 433 -23.08 4.52 12.43
N VAL A 434 -23.17 5.69 13.10
CA VAL A 434 -23.06 5.78 14.56
C VAL A 434 -24.33 5.18 15.18
N PRO A 435 -24.24 4.10 15.98
CA PRO A 435 -25.42 3.41 16.46
C PRO A 435 -26.23 4.23 17.47
N GLU A 436 -27.55 4.06 17.42
CA GLU A 436 -28.51 4.74 18.31
C GLU A 436 -28.23 4.53 19.81
N ARG A 437 -27.55 3.43 20.19
CA ARG A 437 -27.13 3.21 21.58
C ARG A 437 -26.08 4.22 22.07
N VAL A 438 -25.18 4.71 21.20
CA VAL A 438 -24.22 5.79 21.53
C VAL A 438 -24.99 7.06 21.89
N ARG A 439 -25.98 7.42 21.06
CA ARG A 439 -26.86 8.59 21.27
C ARG A 439 -27.64 8.48 22.57
N ARG A 440 -28.26 7.32 22.86
CA ARG A 440 -29.01 7.09 24.10
C ARG A 440 -28.13 7.17 25.34
N THR A 441 -26.91 6.65 25.28
CA THR A 441 -25.94 6.78 26.39
C THR A 441 -25.59 8.24 26.64
N ALA A 442 -25.32 9.02 25.59
CA ALA A 442 -25.06 10.46 25.72
C ALA A 442 -26.25 11.20 26.36
N ILE A 443 -27.49 10.92 25.92
CA ILE A 443 -28.70 11.49 26.50
C ILE A 443 -28.84 11.11 27.98
N GLY A 444 -28.62 9.84 28.33
CA GLY A 444 -28.72 9.37 29.72
C GLY A 444 -27.72 10.04 30.65
N ILE A 445 -26.47 10.21 30.22
CA ILE A 445 -25.41 10.90 30.99
C ILE A 445 -25.74 12.38 31.18
N THR A 446 -26.32 13.01 30.16
CA THR A 446 -26.53 14.46 30.13
C THR A 446 -27.89 14.92 30.66
N GLN A 447 -28.83 13.99 30.88
CA GLN A 447 -30.20 14.28 31.35
C GLN A 447 -30.27 15.09 32.66
N PRO A 448 -29.37 14.93 33.64
CA PRO A 448 -29.40 15.75 34.86
C PRO A 448 -28.96 17.21 34.67
N TYR A 449 -28.34 17.54 33.54
CA TYR A 449 -27.66 18.83 33.33
C TYR A 449 -28.40 19.68 32.31
N THR A 450 -28.47 20.99 32.55
CA THR A 450 -29.21 21.93 31.69
C THR A 450 -28.29 22.69 30.74
N ASN A 451 -27.09 23.06 31.18
CA ASN A 451 -26.12 23.83 30.38
C ASN A 451 -25.12 22.93 29.62
N SER A 452 -24.55 23.46 28.54
CA SER A 452 -23.68 22.69 27.62
C SER A 452 -22.35 22.30 28.27
N TYR A 453 -21.80 23.12 29.17
CA TYR A 453 -20.54 22.85 29.84
C TYR A 453 -20.64 21.62 30.76
N ASP A 454 -21.62 21.59 31.67
CA ASP A 454 -21.79 20.48 32.61
C ASP A 454 -22.17 19.17 31.88
N LYS A 455 -22.93 19.27 30.79
CA LYS A 455 -23.18 18.12 29.90
C LYS A 455 -21.89 17.58 29.29
N ALA A 456 -21.04 18.46 28.76
CA ALA A 456 -19.77 18.06 28.17
C ALA A 456 -18.83 17.46 29.21
N LYS A 457 -18.77 18.07 30.40
CA LYS A 457 -17.97 17.58 31.53
C LYS A 457 -18.46 16.22 32.02
N ALA A 458 -19.77 16.01 32.10
CA ALA A 458 -20.34 14.72 32.49
C ALA A 458 -19.97 13.59 31.52
N ILE A 459 -19.97 13.86 30.20
CA ILE A 459 -19.51 12.89 29.19
C ILE A 459 -18.00 12.64 29.35
N GLU A 460 -17.19 13.68 29.54
CA GLU A 460 -15.75 13.55 29.80
C GLU A 460 -15.48 12.66 31.02
N THR A 461 -16.07 12.97 32.16
CA THR A 461 -15.92 12.19 33.41
C THR A 461 -16.38 10.75 33.22
N TRP A 462 -17.49 10.53 32.51
CA TRP A 462 -17.99 9.18 32.24
C TRP A 462 -16.98 8.37 31.43
N LEU A 463 -16.41 8.94 30.37
CA LEU A 463 -15.39 8.27 29.53
C LEU A 463 -14.13 7.96 30.34
N ARG A 464 -13.65 8.92 31.13
CA ARG A 464 -12.47 8.74 32.01
C ARG A 464 -12.67 7.64 33.04
N THR A 465 -13.90 7.47 33.54
CA THR A 465 -14.25 6.49 34.57
C THR A 465 -14.51 5.09 34.01
N ASN A 466 -15.10 4.99 32.81
CA ASN A 466 -15.61 3.72 32.29
C ASN A 466 -14.72 3.05 31.23
N ILE A 467 -13.73 3.77 30.70
CA ILE A 467 -12.85 3.29 29.63
C ILE A 467 -11.41 3.32 30.12
N THR A 468 -10.67 2.24 29.89
CA THR A 468 -9.25 2.12 30.23
C THR A 468 -8.35 2.55 29.07
N TYR A 469 -7.27 3.27 29.36
CA TYR A 469 -6.30 3.66 28.34
C TYR A 469 -5.47 2.45 27.85
N ASP A 470 -5.33 2.29 26.54
CA ASP A 470 -4.62 1.17 25.90
C ASP A 470 -4.16 1.47 24.46
N ASP A 471 -2.85 1.57 24.25
CA ASP A 471 -2.22 1.75 22.92
C ASP A 471 -2.19 0.47 22.07
N GLN A 472 -2.47 -0.70 22.68
CA GLN A 472 -2.51 -2.00 22.00
C GLN A 472 -3.94 -2.43 21.63
N LEU A 473 -4.89 -1.50 21.65
CA LEU A 473 -6.26 -1.73 21.21
C LEU A 473 -6.29 -2.22 19.75
N GLU A 474 -6.93 -3.37 19.50
CA GLU A 474 -7.23 -3.84 18.15
C GLU A 474 -8.24 -2.91 17.46
N ALA A 475 -8.11 -2.74 16.14
CA ALA A 475 -9.05 -1.90 15.40
C ALA A 475 -10.48 -2.49 15.45
N PRO A 476 -11.54 -1.66 15.41
CA PRO A 476 -12.91 -2.14 15.29
C PRO A 476 -13.06 -3.11 14.10
N PRO A 477 -13.75 -4.25 14.27
CA PRO A 477 -14.06 -5.15 13.17
C PRO A 477 -14.78 -4.42 12.02
N PRO A 478 -14.70 -4.95 10.78
CA PRO A 478 -15.48 -4.40 9.66
C PRO A 478 -16.97 -4.27 10.00
N GLY A 479 -17.56 -3.12 9.68
CA GLY A 479 -18.97 -2.81 9.96
C GLY A 479 -19.28 -2.33 11.39
N VAL A 480 -18.32 -2.34 12.32
CA VAL A 480 -18.50 -1.83 13.69
C VAL A 480 -17.98 -0.39 13.80
N GLU A 481 -18.80 0.54 14.29
CA GLU A 481 -18.39 1.93 14.48
C GLU A 481 -17.43 2.09 15.68
N ALA A 482 -16.50 3.03 15.62
CA ALA A 482 -15.41 3.14 16.57
C ALA A 482 -15.85 3.54 17.99
N SER A 483 -16.74 4.52 18.11
CA SER A 483 -17.29 4.95 19.41
C SER A 483 -18.07 3.81 20.04
N ASP A 484 -18.90 3.14 19.26
CA ASP A 484 -19.66 1.96 19.66
C ASP A 484 -18.77 0.81 20.19
N TYR A 485 -17.70 0.52 19.47
CA TYR A 485 -16.73 -0.53 19.83
C TYR A 485 -16.07 -0.26 21.19
N ILE A 486 -15.59 0.96 21.43
CA ILE A 486 -14.93 1.27 22.69
C ILE A 486 -15.92 1.41 23.85
N LEU A 487 -17.12 1.95 23.62
CA LEU A 487 -18.11 2.18 24.67
C LEU A 487 -18.72 0.87 25.19
N PHE A 488 -18.95 -0.10 24.31
CA PHE A 488 -19.77 -1.27 24.63
C PHE A 488 -19.09 -2.62 24.41
N THR A 489 -17.99 -2.69 23.67
CA THR A 489 -17.28 -3.95 23.40
C THR A 489 -15.99 -4.06 24.19
N THR A 490 -15.03 -3.16 23.97
CA THR A 490 -13.68 -3.31 24.56
C THR A 490 -13.52 -2.60 25.89
N ARG A 491 -14.20 -1.46 26.09
CA ARG A 491 -13.96 -0.52 27.19
C ARG A 491 -12.47 -0.16 27.36
N ARG A 492 -11.75 -0.16 26.24
CA ARG A 492 -10.33 0.16 26.12
C ARG A 492 -10.15 1.09 24.93
N ALA A 493 -9.30 2.10 25.05
CA ALA A 493 -9.08 3.09 24.00
C ALA A 493 -7.75 3.83 24.17
N TYR A 494 -7.23 4.42 23.10
CA TYR A 494 -6.23 5.48 23.18
C TYR A 494 -6.84 6.81 22.70
N CYS A 495 -6.09 7.92 22.79
CA CYS A 495 -6.63 9.28 22.69
C CYS A 495 -7.53 9.54 21.47
N ASN A 496 -7.19 9.04 20.28
CA ASN A 496 -8.02 9.22 19.08
C ASN A 496 -9.45 8.65 19.25
N TYR A 497 -9.57 7.49 19.88
CA TYR A 497 -10.85 6.83 20.15
C TYR A 497 -11.63 7.56 21.25
N TYR A 498 -10.97 7.97 22.34
CA TYR A 498 -11.59 8.78 23.40
C TYR A 498 -12.18 10.09 22.86
N ALA A 499 -11.38 10.83 22.11
CA ALA A 499 -11.79 12.10 21.52
C ALA A 499 -12.94 11.89 20.52
N THR A 500 -12.87 10.86 19.67
CA THR A 500 -13.96 10.53 18.73
C THR A 500 -15.26 10.23 19.46
N ALA A 501 -15.22 9.35 20.48
CA ALA A 501 -16.42 8.98 21.22
C ALA A 501 -17.02 10.18 21.96
N MET A 502 -16.19 11.01 22.59
CA MET A 502 -16.65 12.25 23.22
C MET A 502 -17.35 13.16 22.20
N ILE A 503 -16.73 13.41 21.04
CA ILE A 503 -17.33 14.28 20.01
C ILE A 503 -18.64 13.71 19.50
N MET A 504 -18.71 12.41 19.19
CA MET A 504 -19.95 11.77 18.72
C MET A 504 -21.07 11.85 19.77
N MET A 505 -20.75 11.67 21.05
CA MET A 505 -21.71 11.82 22.16
C MET A 505 -22.15 13.28 22.35
N LEU A 506 -21.25 14.25 22.23
CA LEU A 506 -21.56 15.68 22.33
C LEU A 506 -22.48 16.14 21.19
N ARG A 507 -22.11 15.81 19.94
CA ARG A 507 -22.88 16.16 18.74
C ARG A 507 -24.29 15.56 18.81
N SER A 508 -24.40 14.33 19.32
CA SER A 508 -25.66 13.61 19.56
C SER A 508 -26.63 14.32 20.52
N VAL A 509 -26.14 15.21 21.38
CA VAL A 509 -26.95 16.00 22.33
C VAL A 509 -26.97 17.49 22.01
N GLY A 510 -26.58 17.87 20.78
CA GLY A 510 -26.67 19.24 20.29
C GLY A 510 -25.52 20.15 20.73
N ILE A 511 -24.37 19.59 21.15
CA ILE A 511 -23.19 20.36 21.53
C ILE A 511 -22.16 20.32 20.40
N PRO A 512 -21.77 21.47 19.81
CA PRO A 512 -20.81 21.52 18.70
C PRO A 512 -19.42 21.12 19.18
N ALA A 513 -18.82 20.15 18.50
CA ALA A 513 -17.50 19.68 18.86
C ALA A 513 -16.69 19.30 17.62
N ARG A 514 -15.37 19.51 17.69
CA ARG A 514 -14.40 19.18 16.64
C ARG A 514 -13.21 18.44 17.24
N MET A 515 -12.41 17.81 16.39
CA MET A 515 -11.23 17.09 16.82
C MET A 515 -9.98 17.94 16.58
N SER A 516 -9.04 17.96 17.52
CA SER A 516 -7.71 18.56 17.34
C SER A 516 -6.62 17.52 17.60
N THR A 517 -5.53 17.60 16.84
CA THR A 517 -4.37 16.72 16.97
C THR A 517 -3.07 17.51 16.99
N GLY A 518 -2.06 16.94 17.63
CA GLY A 518 -0.77 17.56 17.86
C GLY A 518 0.02 16.78 18.89
N TYR A 519 0.56 17.48 19.89
CA TYR A 519 1.21 16.89 21.06
C TYR A 519 0.60 17.43 22.35
N ALA A 520 0.56 16.59 23.38
CA ALA A 520 0.30 17.03 24.75
C ALA A 520 1.52 17.79 25.31
N ILE A 521 1.40 18.34 26.52
CA ILE A 521 2.38 19.22 27.17
C ILE A 521 3.84 18.69 27.18
N GLY A 522 4.04 17.37 27.15
CA GLY A 522 5.36 16.74 27.23
C GLY A 522 5.98 16.82 28.63
N MET A 523 7.31 16.79 28.72
CA MET A 523 8.02 16.90 30.00
C MET A 523 8.61 18.28 30.19
N VAL A 524 8.34 18.90 31.34
CA VAL A 524 8.97 20.16 31.75
C VAL A 524 10.36 19.87 32.31
N ASP A 525 11.36 20.59 31.82
CA ASP A 525 12.69 20.64 32.41
C ASP A 525 12.65 21.45 33.71
N GLN A 526 12.80 20.76 34.85
CA GLN A 526 12.67 21.37 36.18
C GLN A 526 13.89 22.22 36.57
N ASP A 527 14.99 22.13 35.81
CA ASP A 527 16.22 22.89 36.06
C ASP A 527 16.27 24.21 35.27
N THR A 528 15.13 24.68 34.74
CA THR A 528 15.05 25.92 33.98
C THR A 528 15.31 27.14 34.89
N PRO A 529 16.31 28.00 34.61
CA PRO A 529 16.65 29.13 35.49
C PRO A 529 15.61 30.25 35.53
N ASP A 530 14.73 30.30 34.53
CA ASP A 530 13.69 31.31 34.38
C ASP A 530 12.44 30.88 35.17
N GLN A 531 12.00 31.73 36.10
CA GLN A 531 10.82 31.43 36.92
C GLN A 531 9.49 31.67 36.18
N ASP A 532 9.53 32.41 35.06
CA ASP A 532 8.35 32.74 34.27
C ASP A 532 8.21 31.85 33.03
N PHE A 533 9.30 31.25 32.55
CA PHE A 533 9.32 30.37 31.36
C PHE A 533 9.83 28.95 31.68
N GLY A 534 9.08 27.95 31.20
CA GLY A 534 9.45 26.55 31.26
C GLY A 534 9.97 26.05 29.92
N LYS A 535 10.95 25.14 29.96
CA LYS A 535 11.41 24.41 28.78
C LYS A 535 10.74 23.04 28.70
N TYR A 536 9.94 22.84 27.66
CA TYR A 536 9.14 21.64 27.45
C TYR A 536 9.79 20.74 26.40
N ARG A 537 10.18 19.53 26.79
CA ARG A 537 10.71 18.51 25.88
C ARG A 537 9.58 17.59 25.43
N ILE A 538 9.29 17.64 24.13
CA ILE A 538 8.20 16.89 23.52
C ILE A 538 8.77 15.66 22.81
N ARG A 539 8.12 14.52 23.00
CA ARG A 539 8.49 13.22 22.42
C ARG A 539 7.42 12.72 21.46
N VAL A 540 7.77 11.74 20.65
CA VAL A 540 6.81 11.04 19.79
C VAL A 540 5.69 10.40 20.63
N SER A 541 6.01 9.87 21.81
CA SER A 541 5.06 9.35 22.81
C SER A 541 4.05 10.37 23.31
N ASP A 542 4.32 11.68 23.17
CA ASP A 542 3.43 12.75 23.59
C ASP A 542 2.41 13.12 22.50
N SER A 543 2.43 12.43 21.34
CA SER A 543 1.46 12.63 20.27
C SER A 543 0.04 12.38 20.77
N HIS A 544 -0.83 13.37 20.59
CA HIS A 544 -2.11 13.40 21.27
C HIS A 544 -3.23 14.01 20.43
N THR A 545 -4.45 13.59 20.73
CA THR A 545 -5.68 14.03 20.08
C THR A 545 -6.71 14.32 21.16
N TRP A 546 -7.37 15.47 21.05
CA TRP A 546 -8.35 15.94 22.02
C TRP A 546 -9.58 16.56 21.32
N PRO A 547 -10.75 16.53 21.97
CA PRO A 547 -11.92 17.27 21.54
C PRO A 547 -11.81 18.76 21.89
N GLU A 548 -12.28 19.61 20.99
CA GLU A 548 -12.59 21.01 21.25
C GLU A 548 -14.10 21.24 21.12
N VAL A 549 -14.69 21.90 22.10
CA VAL A 549 -16.12 22.23 22.17
C VAL A 549 -16.30 23.72 21.90
N PHE A 550 -17.26 24.08 21.04
CA PHE A 550 -17.49 25.48 20.71
C PHE A 550 -18.50 26.12 21.66
N PHE A 551 -18.09 27.20 22.33
CA PHE A 551 -18.94 28.03 23.15
C PHE A 551 -19.07 29.42 22.50
N PRO A 552 -20.29 29.86 22.12
CA PRO A 552 -20.52 31.22 21.64
C PRO A 552 -19.87 32.29 22.54
N GLY A 553 -19.16 33.24 21.93
CA GLY A 553 -18.41 34.28 22.65
C GLY A 553 -17.01 33.85 23.13
N TYR A 554 -16.80 32.58 23.49
CA TYR A 554 -15.53 32.07 24.01
C TYR A 554 -14.73 31.23 23.00
N GLY A 555 -15.37 30.81 21.90
CA GLY A 555 -14.74 30.06 20.82
C GLY A 555 -14.56 28.57 21.15
N TRP A 556 -13.53 27.96 20.57
CA TRP A 556 -13.19 26.55 20.77
C TRP A 556 -12.43 26.34 22.09
N VAL A 557 -12.96 25.46 22.95
CA VAL A 557 -12.42 25.17 24.28
C VAL A 557 -12.05 23.69 24.38
N GLU A 558 -10.86 23.39 24.86
CA GLU A 558 -10.32 22.03 24.97
C GLU A 558 -10.95 21.25 26.14
N PHE A 559 -11.22 19.97 25.90
CA PHE A 559 -11.65 18.96 26.89
C PHE A 559 -10.70 17.75 26.82
N GLU A 560 -10.58 16.98 27.92
CA GLU A 560 -9.63 15.86 28.03
C GLU A 560 -10.29 14.56 28.51
N PRO A 561 -10.94 13.80 27.60
CA PRO A 561 -11.58 12.53 27.95
C PRO A 561 -10.57 11.38 28.19
N THR A 562 -9.30 11.54 27.82
CA THR A 562 -8.34 10.44 27.86
C THR A 562 -7.89 10.17 29.30
N ALA A 563 -8.27 9.03 29.87
CA ALA A 563 -7.91 8.65 31.24
C ALA A 563 -6.39 8.59 31.49
N GLY A 564 -5.60 8.29 30.44
CA GLY A 564 -4.13 8.31 30.49
C GLY A 564 -3.49 9.70 30.54
N GLN A 565 -4.28 10.77 30.49
CA GLN A 565 -3.83 12.15 30.64
C GLN A 565 -4.46 12.77 31.90
N PRO A 566 -3.76 13.71 32.57
CA PRO A 566 -4.35 14.51 33.63
C PRO A 566 -5.63 15.21 33.16
N GLU A 567 -6.53 15.53 34.08
CA GLU A 567 -7.75 16.26 33.76
C GLU A 567 -7.47 17.75 33.54
N LEU A 568 -8.25 18.42 32.68
CA LEU A 568 -8.19 19.88 32.57
C LEU A 568 -9.00 20.48 33.71
N ASP A 569 -8.31 21.07 34.69
CA ASP A 569 -8.94 21.84 35.75
C ASP A 569 -9.13 23.30 35.28
N ARG A 570 -10.40 23.73 35.22
CA ARG A 570 -10.80 25.11 34.89
C ARG A 570 -11.48 25.82 36.07
N ALA A 571 -11.53 25.19 37.24
CA ALA A 571 -12.07 25.80 38.46
C ALA A 571 -11.06 26.73 39.15
N ALA A 572 -9.76 26.55 38.87
CA ALA A 572 -8.66 27.21 39.57
C ALA A 572 -7.64 27.91 38.65
N ALA A 573 -8.05 28.41 37.48
CA ALA A 573 -7.14 29.20 36.64
C ALA A 573 -6.79 30.52 37.38
N GLU A 574 -5.67 30.54 38.11
CA GLU A 574 -5.06 31.78 38.58
C GLU A 574 -4.78 32.63 37.34
N ALA A 575 -5.23 33.88 37.37
CA ALA A 575 -5.00 34.80 36.26
C ALA A 575 -3.49 34.93 36.02
N TYR A 576 -3.03 34.55 34.82
CA TYR A 576 -1.67 34.83 34.38
C TYR A 576 -1.45 36.35 34.42
N THR A 577 -0.53 36.81 35.28
CA THR A 577 -0.26 38.24 35.52
C THR A 577 0.92 38.79 34.72
N GLY A 578 1.56 37.96 33.88
CA GLY A 578 2.68 38.40 33.04
C GLY A 578 2.21 39.34 31.94
N GLU A 579 2.83 40.52 31.83
CA GLU A 579 2.58 41.42 30.70
C GLU A 579 3.06 40.77 29.38
N PRO A 580 2.21 40.65 28.35
CA PRO A 580 2.63 40.18 27.05
C PRO A 580 3.52 41.25 26.40
N ASN A 581 4.80 40.95 26.18
CA ASN A 581 5.65 41.79 25.32
C ASN A 581 5.52 41.32 23.84
N PRO A 582 4.86 42.07 22.95
CA PRO A 582 4.60 41.66 21.57
C PRO A 582 5.81 41.86 20.64
N ASP A 583 6.87 42.52 21.08
CA ASP A 583 8.00 42.89 20.21
C ASP A 583 9.00 41.75 20.06
N PHE A 584 9.41 41.52 18.81
CA PHE A 584 10.42 40.54 18.43
C PHE A 584 11.77 41.26 18.34
N PRO A 585 12.86 40.74 18.92
CA PRO A 585 14.19 41.11 18.44
C PRO A 585 14.35 40.56 17.01
N ASP A 586 14.66 41.45 16.07
CA ASP A 586 14.93 41.13 14.66
C ASP A 586 16.23 40.34 14.54
N ASN A 587 16.15 39.03 14.67
CA ASN A 587 17.27 38.12 14.47
C ASN A 587 17.22 37.63 13.02
N GLY A 588 17.74 38.46 12.11
CA GLY A 588 17.74 38.27 10.66
C GLY A 588 17.86 36.81 10.20
N VAL A 589 16.75 36.28 9.69
CA VAL A 589 16.70 35.01 8.96
C VAL A 589 17.02 35.28 7.49
N PRO A 590 17.84 34.45 6.80
CA PRO A 590 18.19 34.69 5.41
C PRO A 590 16.96 34.64 4.50
N SER A 591 16.73 35.71 3.74
CA SER A 591 15.76 35.73 2.65
C SER A 591 16.13 34.69 1.59
N THR A 592 15.18 33.82 1.24
CA THR A 592 15.34 32.79 0.20
C THR A 592 15.44 33.39 -1.22
N PRO A 593 16.09 32.68 -2.17
CA PRO A 593 16.42 33.19 -3.49
C PRO A 593 15.21 33.43 -4.41
N LYS A 594 15.43 34.32 -5.37
CA LYS A 594 14.47 35.01 -6.23
C LYS A 594 14.13 34.25 -7.53
N ASP A 595 13.89 32.95 -7.46
CA ASP A 595 13.45 32.14 -8.62
C ASP A 595 12.04 31.60 -8.37
N ARG A 596 11.04 32.50 -8.45
CA ARG A 596 9.61 32.17 -8.32
C ARG A 596 8.98 31.74 -9.66
N ASP A 597 9.50 32.21 -10.79
CA ASP A 597 8.84 32.07 -12.09
C ASP A 597 8.96 30.66 -12.69
N THR A 598 9.99 29.88 -12.35
CA THR A 598 10.15 28.51 -12.88
C THR A 598 9.34 27.45 -12.13
N LEU A 599 8.95 27.75 -10.88
CA LEU A 599 8.21 26.80 -10.02
C LEU A 599 6.70 26.80 -10.34
N ASP A 600 6.16 27.95 -10.74
CA ASP A 600 4.73 28.11 -11.06
C ASP A 600 4.36 27.38 -12.37
N ASP A 601 5.26 27.39 -13.37
CA ASP A 601 5.08 26.65 -14.63
C ASP A 601 5.13 25.11 -14.42
N GLU A 602 5.99 24.65 -13.51
CA GLU A 602 6.10 23.23 -13.16
C GLU A 602 4.87 22.75 -12.35
N LEU A 603 4.35 23.59 -11.45
CA LEU A 603 3.12 23.35 -10.68
C LEU A 603 1.86 23.29 -11.56
N GLU A 604 1.78 24.12 -12.60
CA GLU A 604 0.63 24.13 -13.50
C GLU A 604 0.62 22.90 -14.42
N SER A 605 1.80 22.41 -14.82
CA SER A 605 1.96 21.13 -15.54
C SER A 605 1.55 19.91 -14.70
N LEU A 606 1.83 19.92 -13.39
CA LEU A 606 1.42 18.88 -12.45
C LEU A 606 -0.08 18.93 -12.15
N ARG A 607 -0.70 20.12 -12.15
CA ARG A 607 -2.15 20.32 -12.00
C ARG A 607 -2.94 19.85 -13.23
N THR A 608 -2.42 20.05 -14.44
CA THR A 608 -3.01 19.52 -15.67
C THR A 608 -2.91 17.99 -15.72
N ALA A 609 -1.77 17.41 -15.35
CA ALA A 609 -1.63 15.95 -15.18
C ALA A 609 -2.61 15.37 -14.13
N ARG A 610 -2.91 16.12 -13.06
CA ARG A 610 -3.91 15.75 -12.03
C ARG A 610 -5.36 15.81 -12.53
N ARG A 611 -5.69 16.67 -13.51
CA ARG A 611 -7.04 16.77 -14.10
C ARG A 611 -7.31 15.71 -15.16
N GLU A 612 -6.30 15.35 -15.96
CA GLU A 612 -6.47 14.38 -17.06
C GLU A 612 -6.35 12.91 -16.61
N GLY A 613 -5.59 12.63 -15.54
CA GLY A 613 -5.38 11.26 -15.03
C GLY A 613 -6.61 10.56 -14.44
N PHE A 614 -7.71 11.27 -14.18
CA PHE A 614 -8.90 10.73 -13.48
C PHE A 614 -10.17 10.62 -14.33
N GLY A 615 -10.15 11.02 -15.61
CA GLY A 615 -11.26 10.80 -16.55
C GLY A 615 -11.45 9.32 -16.96
N VAL A 616 -10.55 8.43 -16.54
CA VAL A 616 -10.45 7.04 -17.03
C VAL A 616 -11.26 6.04 -16.18
N LEU A 617 -11.90 6.45 -15.08
CA LEU A 617 -12.59 5.53 -14.15
C LEU A 617 -14.13 5.52 -14.26
N ALA A 618 -14.75 6.47 -14.95
CA ALA A 618 -16.19 6.39 -15.28
C ALA A 618 -16.59 5.08 -16.00
N PRO A 619 -15.79 4.53 -16.95
CA PRO A 619 -16.08 3.24 -17.57
C PRO A 619 -15.99 2.05 -16.61
N VAL A 620 -15.27 2.19 -15.50
CA VAL A 620 -15.09 1.12 -14.50
C VAL A 620 -16.31 1.02 -13.59
N ALA A 621 -16.93 2.15 -13.23
CA ALA A 621 -18.19 2.17 -12.47
C ALA A 621 -19.33 1.51 -13.24
N ASP A 622 -19.46 1.79 -14.54
CA ASP A 622 -20.44 1.14 -15.43
C ASP A 622 -20.13 -0.35 -15.69
N LEU A 623 -18.85 -0.73 -15.69
CA LEU A 623 -18.44 -2.13 -15.77
C LEU A 623 -18.78 -2.88 -14.48
N ILE A 624 -18.62 -2.25 -13.31
CA ILE A 624 -18.91 -2.86 -12.00
C ILE A 624 -20.41 -3.11 -11.83
N THR A 625 -21.26 -2.14 -12.17
CA THR A 625 -22.74 -2.31 -12.15
C THR A 625 -23.18 -3.37 -13.14
N GLY A 626 -22.62 -3.37 -14.36
CA GLY A 626 -22.87 -4.42 -15.35
C GLY A 626 -22.41 -5.82 -14.92
N PHE A 627 -21.34 -5.92 -14.12
CA PHE A 627 -20.88 -7.18 -13.54
C PHE A 627 -21.81 -7.68 -12.42
N GLU A 628 -22.27 -6.81 -11.52
CA GLU A 628 -23.24 -7.14 -10.47
C GLU A 628 -24.56 -7.66 -11.06
N ASP A 629 -25.09 -7.00 -12.09
CA ASP A 629 -26.31 -7.41 -12.81
C ASP A 629 -26.13 -8.70 -13.62
N PHE A 630 -24.97 -8.88 -14.26
CA PHE A 630 -24.63 -10.10 -15.00
C PHE A 630 -24.57 -11.32 -14.07
N PHE A 631 -23.94 -11.21 -12.90
CA PHE A 631 -23.85 -12.33 -11.96
C PHE A 631 -25.16 -12.60 -11.21
N ALA A 632 -25.98 -11.57 -10.97
CA ALA A 632 -27.33 -11.74 -10.40
C ALA A 632 -28.29 -12.44 -11.39
N SER A 633 -28.08 -12.25 -12.70
CA SER A 633 -28.93 -12.78 -13.78
C SER A 633 -28.41 -14.09 -14.42
N ALA A 634 -27.18 -14.49 -14.12
CA ALA A 634 -26.49 -15.61 -14.76
C ALA A 634 -27.13 -16.98 -14.46
N SER A 635 -27.63 -17.66 -15.50
CA SER A 635 -28.14 -19.03 -15.44
C SER A 635 -27.08 -20.02 -14.90
N PRO A 636 -27.46 -21.06 -14.11
CA PRO A 636 -26.55 -22.06 -13.53
C PRO A 636 -25.63 -22.80 -14.51
N SER A 637 -25.83 -22.66 -15.83
CA SER A 637 -25.10 -23.36 -16.90
C SER A 637 -23.80 -22.66 -17.35
N ILE A 638 -23.62 -21.37 -17.05
CA ILE A 638 -22.45 -20.58 -17.51
C ILE A 638 -21.10 -21.11 -16.99
N PRO A 639 -20.96 -21.56 -15.73
CA PRO A 639 -19.72 -22.17 -15.25
C PRO A 639 -19.39 -23.47 -15.98
N TYR A 640 -20.41 -24.26 -16.35
CA TYR A 640 -20.23 -25.50 -17.10
C TYR A 640 -19.84 -25.23 -18.56
N ALA A 641 -20.36 -24.16 -19.17
CA ALA A 641 -19.93 -23.71 -20.50
C ALA A 641 -18.47 -23.24 -20.49
N LEU A 642 -18.04 -22.49 -19.47
CA LEU A 642 -16.65 -22.07 -19.30
C LEU A 642 -15.71 -23.25 -19.00
N ALA A 643 -16.15 -24.22 -18.18
CA ALA A 643 -15.42 -25.45 -17.92
C ALA A 643 -15.29 -26.33 -19.17
N LEU A 644 -16.34 -26.38 -20.02
CA LEU A 644 -16.31 -27.09 -21.30
C LEU A 644 -15.34 -26.42 -22.28
N ILE A 645 -15.33 -25.09 -22.36
CA ILE A 645 -14.37 -24.32 -23.17
C ILE A 645 -12.93 -24.58 -22.68
N ALA A 646 -12.70 -24.55 -21.36
CA ALA A 646 -11.41 -24.87 -20.77
C ALA A 646 -10.97 -26.31 -21.07
N LEU A 647 -11.88 -27.29 -21.01
CA LEU A 647 -11.60 -28.68 -21.36
C LEU A 647 -11.26 -28.84 -22.84
N VAL A 648 -11.98 -28.17 -23.75
CA VAL A 648 -11.68 -28.18 -25.19
C VAL A 648 -10.31 -27.55 -25.47
N LEU A 649 -9.97 -26.46 -24.80
CA LEU A 649 -8.66 -25.83 -24.89
C LEU A 649 -7.54 -26.73 -24.35
N LEU A 650 -7.78 -27.47 -23.25
CA LEU A 650 -6.84 -28.44 -22.68
C LEU A 650 -6.60 -29.61 -23.62
N ILE A 651 -7.65 -30.15 -24.25
CA ILE A 651 -7.53 -31.23 -25.26
C ILE A 651 -6.76 -30.73 -26.48
N TRP A 652 -7.08 -29.52 -26.97
CA TRP A 652 -6.35 -28.89 -28.07
C TRP A 652 -4.86 -28.69 -27.73
N LEU A 653 -4.57 -28.24 -26.51
CA LEU A 653 -3.21 -28.02 -26.02
C LEU A 653 -2.45 -29.35 -25.86
N ALA A 654 -3.08 -30.39 -25.31
CA ALA A 654 -2.49 -31.72 -25.19
C ALA A 654 -2.14 -32.32 -26.56
N LEU A 655 -3.05 -32.19 -27.54
CA LEU A 655 -2.79 -32.62 -28.92
C LEU A 655 -1.65 -31.81 -29.56
N ARG A 656 -1.58 -30.49 -29.33
CA ARG A 656 -0.52 -29.64 -29.87
C ARG A 656 0.85 -29.94 -29.26
N ILE A 657 0.90 -30.24 -27.96
CA ILE A 657 2.10 -30.68 -27.27
C ILE A 657 2.55 -32.04 -27.80
N ALA A 658 1.64 -33.01 -27.90
CA ALA A 658 1.94 -34.35 -28.44
C ALA A 658 2.46 -34.28 -29.89
N GLU A 659 1.94 -33.36 -30.70
CA GLU A 659 2.33 -33.18 -32.10
C GLU A 659 3.72 -32.55 -32.26
N THR A 660 4.17 -31.69 -31.33
CA THR A 660 5.40 -30.90 -31.48
C THR A 660 6.56 -31.30 -30.56
N ARG A 661 6.32 -32.24 -29.62
CA ARG A 661 7.33 -32.71 -28.68
C ARG A 661 8.55 -33.31 -29.41
N GLY A 662 9.74 -32.78 -29.14
CA GLY A 662 11.03 -33.29 -29.61
C GLY A 662 11.47 -32.89 -31.03
N ILE A 663 10.67 -32.10 -31.77
CA ILE A 663 10.94 -31.78 -33.18
C ILE A 663 10.99 -30.26 -33.47
N ALA A 664 11.03 -29.42 -32.43
CA ALA A 664 10.96 -27.96 -32.56
C ALA A 664 12.17 -27.35 -33.30
N ASN A 665 13.35 -27.97 -33.19
CA ASN A 665 14.61 -27.47 -33.75
C ASN A 665 15.01 -28.14 -35.08
N LEU A 666 14.10 -28.91 -35.71
CA LEU A 666 14.37 -29.55 -37.00
C LEU A 666 14.08 -28.56 -38.15
N PRO A 667 14.86 -28.62 -39.26
CA PRO A 667 14.55 -27.85 -40.47
C PRO A 667 13.13 -28.14 -40.99
N PRO A 668 12.49 -27.19 -41.71
CA PRO A 668 11.07 -27.24 -42.05
C PRO A 668 10.64 -28.54 -42.75
N VAL A 669 11.44 -29.05 -43.69
CA VAL A 669 11.15 -30.28 -44.46
C VAL A 669 11.19 -31.52 -43.55
N ARG A 670 12.29 -31.72 -42.79
CA ARG A 670 12.37 -32.80 -41.78
C ARG A 670 11.26 -32.71 -40.75
N LYS A 671 10.97 -31.50 -40.24
CA LYS A 671 9.91 -31.28 -39.27
C LYS A 671 8.54 -31.71 -39.82
N ALA A 672 8.21 -31.31 -41.04
CA ALA A 672 6.96 -31.69 -41.70
C ALA A 672 6.86 -33.22 -41.90
N TYR A 673 7.96 -33.87 -42.28
CA TYR A 673 8.01 -35.33 -42.44
C TYR A 673 7.91 -36.09 -41.11
N TYR A 674 8.60 -35.65 -40.04
CA TYR A 674 8.43 -36.28 -38.72
C TYR A 674 7.03 -36.11 -38.15
N MET A 675 6.35 -34.99 -38.45
CA MET A 675 4.94 -34.83 -38.12
C MET A 675 4.09 -35.82 -38.92
N LEU A 676 4.36 -35.98 -40.22
CA LEU A 676 3.71 -36.98 -41.07
C LEU A 676 3.85 -38.41 -40.50
N SER A 677 5.06 -38.83 -40.12
CA SER A 677 5.32 -40.14 -39.53
C SER A 677 4.63 -40.33 -38.17
N ARG A 678 4.53 -39.28 -37.34
CA ARG A 678 3.81 -39.34 -36.04
C ARG A 678 2.30 -39.55 -36.23
N TRP A 679 1.72 -38.90 -37.25
CA TRP A 679 0.33 -39.12 -37.64
C TRP A 679 0.11 -40.52 -38.22
N ALA A 680 1.08 -41.06 -38.96
CA ALA A 680 1.04 -42.46 -39.40
C ALA A 680 0.95 -43.42 -38.21
N THR A 681 1.76 -43.22 -37.16
CA THR A 681 1.69 -44.01 -35.92
C THR A 681 0.32 -43.92 -35.26
N TRP A 682 -0.26 -42.71 -35.17
CA TRP A 682 -1.60 -42.53 -34.58
C TRP A 682 -2.73 -43.15 -35.39
N LEU A 683 -2.54 -43.27 -36.70
CA LEU A 683 -3.42 -43.99 -37.60
C LEU A 683 -3.20 -45.50 -37.55
N GLY A 684 -2.22 -46.01 -36.78
CA GLY A 684 -1.92 -47.43 -36.64
C GLY A 684 -1.07 -47.98 -37.78
N ILE A 685 -0.23 -47.14 -38.38
CA ILE A 685 0.77 -47.50 -39.38
C ILE A 685 2.13 -47.46 -38.67
N GLY A 686 2.74 -48.62 -38.47
CA GLY A 686 4.04 -48.77 -37.80
C GLY A 686 4.83 -49.95 -38.38
N GLY A 687 6.16 -49.88 -38.30
CA GLY A 687 7.11 -50.82 -38.90
C GLY A 687 8.34 -50.10 -39.50
N GLU A 688 9.37 -50.85 -39.88
CA GLU A 688 10.55 -50.35 -40.62
C GLU A 688 10.22 -50.10 -42.09
N ASN A 689 9.24 -49.24 -42.36
CA ASN A 689 8.84 -48.89 -43.72
C ASN A 689 9.80 -47.86 -44.32
N THR A 690 10.06 -47.96 -45.61
CA THR A 690 10.70 -46.87 -46.36
C THR A 690 9.77 -45.64 -46.41
N PRO A 691 10.31 -44.43 -46.67
CA PRO A 691 9.49 -43.22 -46.73
C PRO A 691 8.30 -43.29 -47.70
N TYR A 692 8.50 -43.91 -48.88
CA TYR A 692 7.44 -44.08 -49.87
C TYR A 692 6.41 -45.15 -49.46
N GLU A 693 6.83 -46.25 -48.84
CA GLU A 693 5.89 -47.26 -48.31
C GLU A 693 5.03 -46.70 -47.18
N GLN A 694 5.61 -45.90 -46.28
CA GLN A 694 4.85 -45.21 -45.24
C GLN A 694 3.84 -44.21 -45.85
N ALA A 695 4.24 -43.51 -46.91
CA ALA A 695 3.37 -42.59 -47.63
C ALA A 695 2.19 -43.34 -48.27
N ASP A 696 2.41 -44.42 -49.01
CA ASP A 696 1.33 -45.17 -49.65
C ASP A 696 0.35 -45.79 -48.64
N GLN A 697 0.86 -46.31 -47.51
CA GLN A 697 0.01 -46.80 -46.42
C GLN A 697 -0.81 -45.67 -45.75
N LEU A 698 -0.23 -44.48 -45.63
CA LEU A 698 -0.92 -43.31 -45.10
C LEU A 698 -2.01 -42.82 -46.06
N ILE A 699 -1.73 -42.83 -47.36
CA ILE A 699 -2.67 -42.45 -48.42
C ILE A 699 -3.83 -43.44 -48.49
N ALA A 700 -3.59 -44.73 -48.31
CA ALA A 700 -4.66 -45.73 -48.24
C ALA A 700 -5.65 -45.46 -47.09
N ARG A 701 -5.18 -44.90 -45.95
CA ARG A 701 -6.04 -44.54 -44.80
C ARG A 701 -6.57 -43.11 -44.87
N ALA A 702 -5.95 -42.24 -45.65
CA ALA A 702 -6.33 -40.84 -45.84
C ALA A 702 -6.22 -40.41 -47.31
N PRO A 703 -7.12 -40.89 -48.21
CA PRO A 703 -7.01 -40.63 -49.66
C PRO A 703 -7.05 -39.15 -50.02
N ALA A 704 -7.77 -38.34 -49.25
CA ALA A 704 -7.85 -36.89 -49.42
C ALA A 704 -6.49 -36.18 -49.25
N ALA A 705 -5.54 -36.81 -48.55
CA ALA A 705 -4.19 -36.32 -48.33
C ALA A 705 -3.17 -36.87 -49.34
N ALA A 706 -3.61 -37.57 -50.39
CA ALA A 706 -2.73 -38.22 -51.36
C ALA A 706 -1.60 -37.32 -51.90
N GLN A 707 -1.98 -36.18 -52.48
CA GLN A 707 -1.01 -35.29 -53.12
C GLN A 707 -0.05 -34.63 -52.10
N PRO A 708 -0.54 -33.99 -51.01
CA PRO A 708 0.35 -33.37 -50.03
C PRO A 708 1.28 -34.35 -49.31
N VAL A 709 0.84 -35.61 -49.11
CA VAL A 709 1.67 -36.67 -48.52
C VAL A 709 2.79 -37.09 -49.46
N ARG A 710 2.52 -37.24 -50.77
CA ARG A 710 3.54 -37.51 -51.79
C ARG A 710 4.55 -36.38 -51.88
N ASP A 711 4.08 -35.14 -51.95
CA ASP A 711 4.94 -33.95 -52.04
C ASP A 711 5.91 -33.85 -50.84
N LEU A 712 5.40 -34.01 -49.61
CA LEU A 712 6.23 -33.99 -48.40
C LEU A 712 7.23 -35.15 -48.33
N THR A 713 6.84 -36.33 -48.81
CA THR A 713 7.71 -37.51 -48.81
C THR A 713 8.84 -37.36 -49.81
N THR A 714 8.55 -36.85 -51.02
CA THR A 714 9.54 -36.56 -52.05
C THR A 714 10.52 -35.49 -51.58
N LEU A 715 10.03 -34.38 -51.01
CA LEU A 715 10.88 -33.32 -50.45
C LEU A 715 11.84 -33.84 -49.36
N TYR A 716 11.35 -34.72 -48.49
CA TYR A 716 12.19 -35.34 -47.46
C TYR A 716 13.24 -36.29 -48.04
N VAL A 717 12.88 -37.10 -49.03
CA VAL A 717 13.82 -38.04 -49.68
C VAL A 717 14.90 -37.28 -50.45
N GLU A 718 14.52 -36.23 -51.18
CA GLU A 718 15.47 -35.35 -51.90
C GLU A 718 16.42 -34.63 -50.94
N GLU A 719 15.92 -34.08 -49.82
CA GLU A 719 16.76 -33.42 -48.82
C GLU A 719 17.71 -34.42 -48.13
N ARG A 720 17.22 -35.63 -47.82
CA ARG A 720 17.97 -36.62 -47.02
C ARG A 720 18.97 -37.42 -47.85
N PHE A 721 18.66 -37.72 -49.11
CA PHE A 721 19.40 -38.66 -49.95
C PHE A 721 19.86 -38.06 -51.30
N GLY A 722 19.44 -36.85 -51.68
CA GLY A 722 19.69 -36.24 -52.98
C GLY A 722 21.02 -35.47 -53.15
N GLY A 723 21.89 -35.44 -52.13
CA GLY A 723 23.28 -34.97 -52.25
C GLY A 723 23.52 -33.46 -52.47
N LYS A 724 22.48 -32.62 -52.60
CA LYS A 724 22.64 -31.15 -52.76
C LYS A 724 22.42 -30.39 -51.46
N THR A 725 23.47 -29.76 -50.95
CA THR A 725 23.50 -29.02 -49.69
C THR A 725 23.05 -27.55 -49.84
N ARG A 726 21.80 -27.30 -50.26
CA ARG A 726 21.11 -26.02 -50.01
C ARG A 726 19.61 -26.16 -50.25
N THR A 727 18.83 -26.24 -49.17
CA THR A 727 17.38 -26.08 -49.21
C THR A 727 17.10 -24.59 -49.52
N ASP A 728 16.50 -24.29 -50.66
CA ASP A 728 16.09 -22.90 -50.99
C ASP A 728 14.87 -22.52 -50.11
N ILE A 729 14.70 -21.23 -49.82
CA ILE A 729 13.58 -20.67 -49.03
C ILE A 729 12.23 -21.14 -49.62
N ARG A 730 12.18 -21.27 -50.95
CA ARG A 730 11.02 -21.80 -51.67
C ARG A 730 10.66 -23.23 -51.25
N THR A 731 11.65 -24.11 -51.11
CA THR A 731 11.48 -25.51 -50.68
C THR A 731 10.99 -25.62 -49.24
N GLU A 732 11.47 -24.75 -48.35
CA GLU A 732 10.99 -24.69 -46.95
C GLU A 732 9.54 -24.19 -46.86
N MET A 733 9.20 -23.17 -47.65
CA MET A 733 7.84 -22.64 -47.74
C MET A 733 6.87 -23.65 -48.36
N ASP A 734 7.30 -24.40 -49.36
CA ASP A 734 6.52 -25.46 -49.99
C ASP A 734 6.24 -26.61 -49.00
N ALA A 735 7.21 -26.98 -48.15
CA ALA A 735 7.02 -27.98 -47.10
C ALA A 735 6.05 -27.52 -46.00
N GLU A 736 6.13 -26.26 -45.55
CA GLU A 736 5.18 -25.72 -44.58
C GLU A 736 3.75 -25.63 -45.14
N ASN A 737 3.62 -25.22 -46.41
CA ASN A 737 2.32 -25.13 -47.09
C ASN A 737 1.73 -26.49 -47.40
N ALA A 738 2.56 -27.47 -47.78
CA ALA A 738 2.14 -28.86 -47.92
C ALA A 738 1.66 -29.41 -46.57
N TRP A 739 2.41 -29.22 -45.48
CA TRP A 739 2.00 -29.67 -44.14
C TRP A 739 0.68 -29.06 -43.66
N LYS A 740 0.47 -27.75 -43.87
CA LYS A 740 -0.80 -27.08 -43.52
C LYS A 740 -2.00 -27.75 -44.21
N ARG A 741 -1.84 -28.15 -45.49
CA ARG A 741 -2.87 -28.86 -46.26
C ARG A 741 -3.07 -30.30 -45.77
N THR A 742 -1.98 -31.02 -45.48
CA THR A 742 -2.01 -32.42 -45.00
C THR A 742 -2.65 -32.56 -43.62
N ARG A 743 -2.37 -31.65 -42.68
CA ARG A 743 -2.76 -31.77 -41.26
C ARG A 743 -4.28 -31.82 -41.05
N GLY A 744 -5.04 -31.02 -41.78
CA GLY A 744 -6.51 -31.01 -41.67
C GLY A 744 -7.12 -32.34 -42.13
N GLN A 745 -6.58 -32.90 -43.20
CA GLN A 745 -7.06 -34.13 -43.82
C GLN A 745 -6.69 -35.37 -43.00
N LEU A 746 -5.49 -35.42 -42.41
CA LEU A 746 -5.09 -36.50 -41.50
C LEU A 746 -5.89 -36.50 -40.19
N ARG A 747 -6.24 -35.32 -39.65
CA ARG A 747 -7.14 -35.19 -38.49
C ARG A 747 -8.52 -35.77 -38.77
N ALA A 748 -9.10 -35.42 -39.93
CA ALA A 748 -10.39 -35.93 -40.36
C ALA A 748 -10.35 -37.47 -40.55
N ALA A 749 -9.28 -38.00 -41.15
CA ALA A 749 -9.10 -39.43 -41.33
C ALA A 749 -8.96 -40.17 -39.98
N TRP A 750 -8.16 -39.63 -39.05
CA TRP A 750 -7.98 -40.21 -37.72
C TRP A 750 -9.26 -40.24 -36.89
N LEU A 751 -10.04 -39.15 -36.93
CA LEU A 751 -11.38 -39.10 -36.32
C LEU A 751 -12.30 -40.15 -36.93
N ARG A 752 -12.35 -40.29 -38.26
CA ARG A 752 -13.16 -41.34 -38.91
C ARG A 752 -12.74 -42.74 -38.49
N VAL A 753 -11.43 -43.05 -38.50
CA VAL A 753 -10.91 -44.38 -38.13
C VAL A 753 -11.23 -44.73 -36.66
N ARG A 754 -11.11 -43.77 -35.72
CA ARG A 754 -11.38 -44.01 -34.30
C ARG A 754 -12.85 -43.97 -33.90
N VAL A 755 -13.67 -43.14 -34.56
CA VAL A 755 -15.10 -42.99 -34.24
C VAL A 755 -15.93 -44.07 -34.95
N LEU A 756 -15.73 -44.30 -36.25
CA LEU A 756 -16.48 -45.33 -37.00
C LEU A 756 -15.96 -46.76 -36.73
N GLY A 757 -14.67 -46.92 -36.45
CA GLY A 757 -14.08 -48.23 -36.12
C GLY A 757 -14.60 -48.85 -34.81
N ARG A 758 -15.17 -48.04 -33.91
CA ARG A 758 -15.84 -48.52 -32.69
C ARG A 758 -17.32 -48.85 -32.90
N MET A 759 -17.98 -48.31 -33.93
CA MET A 759 -19.37 -48.62 -34.25
C MET A 759 -19.55 -49.91 -35.05
N LYS A 760 -18.54 -50.34 -35.83
CA LYS A 760 -18.54 -51.64 -36.53
C LYS A 760 -18.13 -52.85 -35.68
N ARG A 761 -17.73 -52.63 -34.41
CA ARG A 761 -17.33 -53.67 -33.45
C ARG A 761 -18.32 -53.80 -32.27
N ARG A 762 -19.52 -53.25 -32.41
CA ARG A 762 -20.65 -53.49 -31.51
C ARG A 762 -21.76 -54.20 -32.25
#